data_AF-A0A3B4Z433-F1
#
_entry.id   AF-A0A3B4Z433-F1
#
_cell.length_a   1.000
_cell.length_b   1.000
_cell.length_c   1.000
_cell.angle_alpha   90.00
_cell.angle_beta   90.00
_cell.angle_gamma   90.00
#
_symmetry.space_group_name_H-M   'P 1'
#
loop_
_entity.id
_entity.type
_entity.pdbx_description
1 polymer ?
#
loop_
_entity_poly.entity_id
_entity_poly.type
_entity_poly.pdbx_seq_one_letter_code
_entity_poly.pdbx_strand_id
1 'polypeptide(L)'
;MWTSLSVFLFLSVLFLYGWQCASGFVCPRICRCISNTIRCNNVTEGSALMMGHRHKRLEIAQSVTLETIETLAFNNLFNLSEISIQNTRNLMHIGTRTFNNLPKLHYLSISNTGITVFPDITSINSLESEFILDIYDNLYLLEIPPNAFNGLTNEYVTMNLYNNGIREIHDHAFNGTKIDKLLLKNNRNLRVIHGDAFKGATGPGVLDVSATALTKLPPQGLESVRVLLAQSAYGLKSLPPLQGLWSLREAHLTYNSHCCALLTWNTHRDFPINPAWPNGSTYCDDSDPSRVIGGSADTTLAMNVPFFSDVDLFVKDEGFGDVNFHYPELDFCPTRPTLLCIPEADAFNPCEDIAGFSFLRVAIWFINILAIAGNLTVLLVFFTSRNKLMVPRFLMCHLAFADLCIGIYLMMIATVDLRTRGFYSQHAIEWQTGPGCSAAGFLSVFGGELSVYTLSTITLERWHTITNALQVERRLVLTQAASIMAAGWLICLGMGMLPLVGVSSYTKVSMCLPMDIETPLAQAFIIIILLFNVGAFIVVCVCYALIYLAVKNPEFPRRSADTKIAKRMAVLIFTDFLCMAPISFFAISAAFKVPLITVTNSKILLVLFFPINSCANPFLYAIFTKAFRKDAYQLMSAMGCCKSKASVYRMKAHCSENTLKSNLKSKNNGSQMGMRLSAKPQQSQHLKQEGELT
;
A
#
# COMPACT_ATOMS: atom_id res chain seq x y z
N MET A 1 23.48 38.59 49.31
CA MET A 1 23.76 39.77 48.44
C MET A 1 25.09 39.64 47.69
N TRP A 2 25.52 38.41 47.33
CA TRP A 2 26.84 38.14 46.70
C TRP A 2 26.77 37.17 45.50
N THR A 3 25.58 36.89 44.97
CA THR A 3 25.39 35.98 43.82
C THR A 3 25.01 36.72 42.52
N SER A 4 24.69 38.01 42.58
CA SER A 4 24.32 38.80 41.39
C SER A 4 25.47 39.57 40.75
N LEU A 5 26.59 39.81 41.45
CA LEU A 5 27.71 40.59 40.92
C LEU A 5 28.58 39.78 39.93
N SER A 6 28.74 38.47 40.16
CA SER A 6 29.57 37.61 39.31
C SER A 6 28.94 37.33 37.94
N VAL A 7 27.60 37.32 37.85
CA VAL A 7 26.88 37.12 36.59
C VAL A 7 26.94 38.39 35.72
N PHE A 8 26.89 39.57 36.33
CA PHE A 8 27.02 40.84 35.61
C PHE A 8 28.44 41.06 35.07
N LEU A 9 29.48 40.68 35.82
CA LEU A 9 30.87 40.75 35.33
C LEU A 9 31.13 39.76 34.18
N PHE A 10 30.56 38.55 34.24
CA PHE A 10 30.75 37.56 33.17
C PHE A 10 30.02 37.96 31.88
N LEU A 11 28.82 38.57 31.99
CA LEU A 11 28.09 39.13 30.86
C LEU A 11 28.75 40.39 30.28
N SER A 12 29.36 41.26 31.10
CA SER A 12 30.10 42.42 30.60
C SER A 12 31.41 42.05 29.92
N VAL A 13 32.08 40.98 30.36
CA VAL A 13 33.29 40.45 29.70
C VAL A 13 32.92 39.78 28.38
N LEU A 14 31.77 39.08 28.29
CA LEU A 14 31.25 38.58 27.01
C LEU A 14 30.80 39.71 26.05
N PHE A 15 30.30 40.83 26.55
CA PHE A 15 29.98 42.00 25.73
C PHE A 15 31.24 42.77 25.26
N LEU A 16 32.30 42.82 26.08
CA LEU A 16 33.56 43.49 25.72
C LEU A 16 34.47 42.63 24.83
N TYR A 17 34.39 41.30 24.89
CA TYR A 17 35.06 40.39 23.95
C TYR A 17 34.18 39.97 22.75
N GLY A 18 32.88 40.29 22.77
CA GLY A 18 31.95 40.05 21.67
C GLY A 18 31.98 41.11 20.55
N TRP A 19 32.73 42.19 20.72
CA TRP A 19 32.93 43.25 19.74
C TRP A 19 34.28 43.18 19.02
N GLN A 20 34.71 41.99 18.61
CA GLN A 20 35.78 41.89 17.62
C GLN A 20 35.67 40.60 16.79
N CYS A 21 34.54 40.41 16.12
CA CYS A 21 34.47 39.59 14.92
C CYS A 21 33.53 40.24 13.91
N ALA A 22 33.81 41.49 13.56
CA ALA A 22 33.51 41.94 12.21
C ALA A 22 34.53 41.24 11.30
N SER A 23 34.20 40.03 10.84
CA SER A 23 34.86 39.41 9.68
C SER A 23 34.54 40.31 8.48
N GLY A 24 35.29 41.40 8.35
CA GLY A 24 35.20 42.27 7.19
C GLY A 24 35.45 41.43 5.95
N PHE A 25 34.60 41.57 4.94
CA PHE A 25 34.84 41.03 3.61
C PHE A 25 36.27 41.37 3.18
N VAL A 26 37.12 40.36 3.01
CA VAL A 26 38.50 40.53 2.55
C VAL A 26 38.50 40.38 1.03
N CYS A 27 38.75 41.48 0.32
CA CYS A 27 38.84 41.46 -1.14
C CYS A 27 39.96 40.50 -1.60
N PRO A 28 39.70 39.57 -2.54
CA PRO A 28 40.74 38.69 -3.05
C PRO A 28 41.87 39.48 -3.72
N ARG A 29 43.14 39.06 -3.52
CA ARG A 29 44.32 39.78 -4.00
C ARG A 29 44.39 39.95 -5.53
N ILE A 30 43.76 39.05 -6.28
CA ILE A 30 43.68 39.10 -7.75
C ILE A 30 42.51 39.96 -8.25
N CYS A 31 41.78 40.63 -7.35
CA CYS A 31 40.56 41.37 -7.64
C CYS A 31 40.63 42.81 -7.13
N ARG A 32 39.85 43.69 -7.75
CA ARG A 32 39.49 45.00 -7.21
C ARG A 32 38.04 44.94 -6.74
N CYS A 33 37.82 45.28 -5.48
CA CYS A 33 36.49 45.31 -4.89
C CYS A 33 36.11 46.75 -4.55
N ILE A 34 34.91 47.15 -4.98
CA ILE A 34 34.19 48.35 -4.55
C ILE A 34 33.11 47.86 -3.58
N SER A 35 32.56 48.73 -2.71
CA SER A 35 31.64 48.35 -1.62
C SER A 35 30.52 47.37 -2.00
N ASN A 36 30.08 47.39 -3.27
CA ASN A 36 29.02 46.55 -3.83
C ASN A 36 29.42 45.71 -5.06
N THR A 37 30.64 45.81 -5.60
CA THR A 37 31.04 45.10 -6.84
C THR A 37 32.46 44.52 -6.78
N ILE A 38 32.70 43.44 -7.52
CA ILE A 38 34.00 42.74 -7.59
C ILE A 38 34.40 42.58 -9.06
N ARG A 39 35.66 42.87 -9.38
CA ARG A 39 36.24 42.67 -10.72
C ARG A 39 37.67 42.14 -10.67
N CYS A 40 37.95 41.08 -11.41
CA CYS A 40 39.23 40.37 -11.51
C CYS A 40 39.53 40.06 -12.99
N ASN A 41 40.67 40.51 -13.50
CA ASN A 41 41.04 40.32 -14.90
C ASN A 41 42.52 39.95 -15.04
N ASN A 42 42.97 39.63 -16.26
CA ASN A 42 44.36 39.29 -16.55
C ASN A 42 45.37 40.38 -16.08
N VAL A 43 44.97 41.66 -16.06
CA VAL A 43 45.84 42.75 -15.58
C VAL A 43 46.05 42.66 -14.06
N THR A 44 45.00 42.34 -13.29
CA THR A 44 45.10 42.14 -11.84
C THR A 44 45.78 40.82 -11.48
N GLU A 45 45.57 39.77 -12.28
CA GLU A 45 46.27 38.48 -12.14
C GLU A 45 47.78 38.63 -12.40
N GLY A 46 48.17 39.30 -13.49
CA GLY A 46 49.57 39.60 -13.81
C GLY A 46 50.27 40.43 -12.74
N SER A 47 49.57 41.41 -12.16
CA SER A 47 50.09 42.22 -11.05
C SER A 47 50.36 41.38 -9.79
N ALA A 48 49.51 40.39 -9.50
CA ALA A 48 49.70 39.47 -8.36
C ALA A 48 50.81 38.44 -8.59
N LEU A 49 51.01 38.00 -9.84
CA LEU A 49 52.10 37.13 -10.26
C LEU A 49 53.47 37.81 -10.12
N MET A 50 53.55 39.11 -10.43
CA MET A 50 54.77 39.92 -10.24
C MET A 50 55.17 40.07 -8.75
N MET A 51 54.24 39.87 -7.83
CA MET A 51 54.49 39.81 -6.37
C MET A 51 54.83 38.40 -5.85
N GLY A 52 55.05 37.42 -6.73
CA GLY A 52 55.52 36.07 -6.35
C GLY A 52 54.44 35.11 -5.86
N HIS A 53 53.15 35.45 -5.99
CA HIS A 53 52.05 34.59 -5.56
C HIS A 53 51.34 33.91 -6.74
N ARG A 54 51.43 32.56 -6.82
CA ARG A 54 50.63 31.74 -7.77
C ARG A 54 49.27 31.42 -7.15
N HIS A 55 48.30 32.32 -7.32
CA HIS A 55 46.93 32.05 -6.85
C HIS A 55 46.21 31.15 -7.84
N LYS A 56 46.05 29.88 -7.48
CA LYS A 56 45.24 28.90 -8.21
C LYS A 56 43.76 28.94 -7.83
N ARG A 57 43.44 29.51 -6.65
CA ARG A 57 42.10 29.54 -6.07
C ARG A 57 41.64 30.96 -5.79
N LEU A 58 40.41 31.26 -6.16
CA LEU A 58 39.69 32.50 -5.88
C LEU A 58 38.51 32.18 -4.97
N GLU A 59 38.48 32.79 -3.78
CA GLU A 59 37.42 32.59 -2.81
C GLU A 59 36.78 33.93 -2.42
N ILE A 60 35.46 34.00 -2.57
CA ILE A 60 34.60 35.12 -2.18
C ILE A 60 33.67 34.59 -1.10
N ALA A 61 34.01 34.84 0.16
CA ALA A 61 33.28 34.29 1.31
C ALA A 61 32.80 35.38 2.28
N GLN A 62 31.68 35.11 2.95
CA GLN A 62 31.19 35.89 4.11
C GLN A 62 30.91 37.39 3.84
N SER A 63 30.64 37.74 2.58
CA SER A 63 30.31 39.13 2.24
C SER A 63 28.86 39.47 2.59
N VAL A 64 28.67 40.51 3.38
CA VAL A 64 27.36 41.07 3.73
C VAL A 64 26.97 42.26 2.85
N THR A 65 27.90 42.83 2.07
CA THR A 65 27.66 44.02 1.26
C THR A 65 27.58 43.73 -0.25
N LEU A 66 28.00 42.54 -0.68
CA LEU A 66 28.02 42.18 -2.09
C LEU A 66 26.60 41.87 -2.58
N GLU A 67 26.04 42.77 -3.39
CA GLU A 67 24.71 42.60 -3.98
C GLU A 67 24.76 42.05 -5.41
N THR A 68 25.79 42.44 -6.17
CA THR A 68 25.92 42.10 -7.59
C THR A 68 27.36 41.80 -7.99
N ILE A 69 27.57 40.76 -8.80
CA ILE A 69 28.84 40.54 -9.52
C ILE A 69 28.66 41.07 -10.93
N GLU A 70 29.54 41.98 -11.34
CA GLU A 70 29.44 42.63 -12.65
C GLU A 70 29.69 41.67 -13.82
N THR A 71 29.21 42.04 -15.00
CA THR A 71 29.51 41.36 -16.27
C THR A 71 31.02 41.34 -16.52
N LEU A 72 31.55 40.22 -17.02
CA LEU A 72 32.99 40.04 -17.27
C LEU A 72 33.88 40.23 -16.02
N ALA A 73 33.33 40.02 -14.82
CA ALA A 73 34.08 40.16 -13.58
C ALA A 73 35.21 39.14 -13.40
N PHE A 74 35.17 37.97 -14.04
CA PHE A 74 36.26 36.98 -14.08
C PHE A 74 36.62 36.68 -15.53
N ASN A 75 37.42 37.56 -16.14
CA ASN A 75 37.69 37.51 -17.57
C ASN A 75 39.17 37.19 -17.87
N ASN A 76 39.40 36.17 -18.71
CA ASN A 76 40.72 35.75 -19.20
C ASN A 76 41.71 35.41 -18.08
N LEU A 77 41.27 34.69 -17.05
CA LEU A 77 42.13 34.22 -15.96
C LEU A 77 42.68 32.84 -16.32
N PHE A 78 43.84 32.82 -16.98
CA PHE A 78 44.39 31.62 -17.61
C PHE A 78 45.03 30.62 -16.63
N ASN A 79 45.33 31.06 -15.41
CA ASN A 79 46.01 30.22 -14.41
C ASN A 79 45.13 29.86 -13.21
N LEU A 80 43.88 30.33 -13.20
CA LEU A 80 42.93 30.07 -12.14
C LEU A 80 42.30 28.68 -12.30
N SER A 81 42.36 27.87 -11.25
CA SER A 81 41.81 26.51 -11.24
C SER A 81 40.54 26.36 -10.41
N GLU A 82 40.33 27.22 -9.41
CA GLU A 82 39.18 27.11 -8.51
C GLU A 82 38.53 28.47 -8.26
N ILE A 83 37.21 28.55 -8.39
CA ILE A 83 36.40 29.70 -7.98
C ILE A 83 35.36 29.23 -6.97
N SER A 84 35.27 29.92 -5.83
CA SER A 84 34.32 29.63 -4.79
C SER A 84 33.63 30.90 -4.30
N ILE A 85 32.30 30.95 -4.39
CA ILE A 85 31.44 32.04 -3.92
C ILE A 85 30.53 31.45 -2.84
N GLN A 86 30.78 31.78 -1.57
CA GLN A 86 30.10 31.14 -0.44
C GLN A 86 29.59 32.15 0.58
N ASN A 87 28.47 31.87 1.22
CA ASN A 87 27.94 32.67 2.33
C ASN A 87 27.76 34.16 1.98
N THR A 88 27.29 34.46 0.77
CA THR A 88 27.01 35.82 0.27
C THR A 88 25.50 36.02 0.12
N ARG A 89 24.79 36.07 1.24
CA ARG A 89 23.32 36.01 1.27
C ARG A 89 22.61 37.18 0.56
N ASN A 90 23.28 38.33 0.47
CA ASN A 90 22.75 39.52 -0.21
C ASN A 90 23.08 39.55 -1.71
N LEU A 91 23.86 38.59 -2.21
CA LEU A 91 24.17 38.49 -3.64
C LEU A 91 22.92 38.03 -4.40
N MET A 92 22.27 38.96 -5.08
CA MET A 92 21.02 38.70 -5.81
C MET A 92 21.25 38.40 -7.30
N HIS A 93 22.32 38.95 -7.88
CA HIS A 93 22.56 38.88 -9.32
C HIS A 93 24.03 38.64 -9.67
N ILE A 94 24.28 37.68 -10.57
CA ILE A 94 25.57 37.45 -11.21
C ILE A 94 25.43 37.85 -12.68
N GLY A 95 26.26 38.80 -13.12
CA GLY A 95 26.24 39.34 -14.48
C GLY A 95 26.37 38.26 -15.58
N THR A 96 25.87 38.57 -16.76
CA THR A 96 26.11 37.73 -17.96
C THR A 96 27.59 37.72 -18.30
N ARG A 97 28.09 36.57 -18.79
CA ARG A 97 29.52 36.36 -19.09
C ARG A 97 30.45 36.76 -17.95
N THR A 98 30.00 36.65 -16.70
CA THR A 98 30.86 36.91 -15.54
C THR A 98 32.06 35.97 -15.54
N PHE A 99 31.84 34.69 -15.86
CA PHE A 99 32.89 33.69 -16.04
C PHE A 99 33.22 33.58 -17.54
N ASN A 100 34.32 34.19 -17.97
CA ASN A 100 34.67 34.23 -19.40
C ASN A 100 36.10 33.78 -19.64
N ASN A 101 36.24 32.75 -20.49
CA ASN A 101 37.50 32.20 -20.96
C ASN A 101 38.46 31.81 -19.82
N LEU A 102 38.16 30.70 -19.15
CA LEU A 102 38.86 30.18 -17.98
C LEU A 102 39.35 28.74 -18.27
N PRO A 103 40.38 28.56 -19.11
CA PRO A 103 40.72 27.25 -19.67
C PRO A 103 41.27 26.24 -18.65
N LYS A 104 41.80 26.70 -17.50
CA LYS A 104 42.31 25.83 -16.43
C LYS A 104 41.34 25.66 -15.26
N LEU A 105 40.13 26.20 -15.36
CA LEU A 105 39.15 26.13 -14.28
C LEU A 105 38.63 24.70 -14.15
N HIS A 106 38.86 24.09 -13.00
CA HIS A 106 38.42 22.73 -12.70
C HIS A 106 37.25 22.71 -11.69
N TYR A 107 37.19 23.69 -10.78
CA TYR A 107 36.20 23.74 -9.70
C TYR A 107 35.47 25.08 -9.67
N LEU A 108 34.14 25.07 -9.74
CA LEU A 108 33.28 26.23 -9.54
C LEU A 108 32.23 25.94 -8.48
N SER A 109 32.24 26.72 -7.39
CA SER A 109 31.29 26.59 -6.28
C SER A 109 30.51 27.88 -6.06
N ILE A 110 29.19 27.79 -5.98
CA ILE A 110 28.27 28.89 -5.65
C ILE A 110 27.30 28.38 -4.58
N SER A 111 27.48 28.81 -3.34
CA SER A 111 26.66 28.34 -2.22
C SER A 111 26.21 29.39 -1.23
N ASN A 112 25.03 29.16 -0.66
CA ASN A 112 24.40 30.02 0.34
C ASN A 112 24.34 31.50 -0.12
N THR A 113 23.83 31.70 -1.33
CA THR A 113 23.66 33.04 -1.95
C THR A 113 22.18 33.39 -2.13
N GLY A 114 21.90 34.67 -2.38
CA GLY A 114 20.56 35.19 -2.63
C GLY A 114 20.11 35.12 -4.09
N ILE A 115 20.85 34.40 -4.95
CA ILE A 115 20.59 34.42 -6.39
C ILE A 115 19.22 33.84 -6.74
N THR A 116 18.54 34.51 -7.66
CA THR A 116 17.21 34.12 -8.15
C THR A 116 17.27 33.52 -9.55
N VAL A 117 18.25 33.95 -10.35
CA VAL A 117 18.47 33.55 -11.74
C VAL A 117 19.69 32.63 -11.82
N PHE A 118 19.60 31.58 -12.63
CA PHE A 118 20.72 30.66 -12.86
C PHE A 118 21.92 31.42 -13.48
N PRO A 119 23.15 31.26 -12.96
CA PRO A 119 24.31 31.99 -13.43
C PRO A 119 24.71 31.59 -14.84
N ASP A 120 25.09 32.58 -15.66
CA ASP A 120 25.60 32.34 -17.01
C ASP A 120 27.03 31.78 -16.96
N ILE A 121 27.13 30.47 -17.14
CA ILE A 121 28.38 29.70 -17.17
C ILE A 121 28.76 29.23 -18.58
N THR A 122 28.06 29.72 -19.60
CA THR A 122 28.19 29.24 -20.99
C THR A 122 29.50 29.65 -21.66
N SER A 123 30.21 30.62 -21.10
CA SER A 123 31.42 31.22 -21.67
C SER A 123 32.71 30.81 -20.97
N ILE A 124 32.67 29.76 -20.12
CA ILE A 124 33.83 29.30 -19.34
C ILE A 124 34.89 28.65 -20.23
N ASN A 125 34.48 27.74 -21.13
CA ASN A 125 35.36 26.99 -22.04
C ASN A 125 36.58 26.35 -21.35
N SER A 126 36.36 25.59 -20.28
CA SER A 126 37.43 24.86 -19.59
C SER A 126 37.98 23.71 -20.45
N LEU A 127 39.29 23.47 -20.34
CA LEU A 127 40.02 22.38 -21.00
C LEU A 127 40.45 21.27 -20.02
N GLU A 128 40.14 21.42 -18.73
CA GLU A 128 40.49 20.42 -17.71
C GLU A 128 39.56 19.20 -17.79
N SER A 129 40.13 18.02 -17.54
CA SER A 129 39.38 16.77 -17.37
C SER A 129 38.65 16.78 -16.01
N GLU A 130 37.42 16.26 -15.96
CA GLU A 130 36.61 16.14 -14.74
C GLU A 130 36.24 17.46 -14.05
N PHE A 131 35.54 18.36 -14.75
CA PHE A 131 35.07 19.61 -14.15
C PHE A 131 34.04 19.35 -13.04
N ILE A 132 34.18 20.00 -11.88
CA ILE A 132 33.24 19.92 -10.75
C ILE A 132 32.48 21.25 -10.61
N LEU A 133 31.16 21.17 -10.74
CA LEU A 133 30.24 22.29 -10.56
C LEU A 133 29.38 22.08 -9.31
N ASP A 134 29.59 22.92 -8.30
CA ASP A 134 28.84 22.92 -7.05
C ASP A 134 27.91 24.13 -6.99
N ILE A 135 26.60 23.92 -7.09
CA ILE A 135 25.60 24.96 -6.83
C ILE A 135 24.64 24.40 -5.77
N TYR A 136 24.79 24.81 -4.53
CA TYR A 136 24.00 24.25 -3.42
C TYR A 136 23.60 25.31 -2.39
N ASP A 137 22.58 25.03 -1.59
CA ASP A 137 22.04 25.95 -0.58
C ASP A 137 21.52 27.30 -1.14
N ASN A 138 21.15 27.36 -2.42
CA ASN A 138 20.54 28.55 -3.02
C ASN A 138 19.02 28.41 -3.05
N LEU A 139 18.37 28.84 -1.97
CA LEU A 139 16.92 28.66 -1.74
C LEU A 139 16.03 29.43 -2.72
N TYR A 140 16.53 30.51 -3.32
CA TYR A 140 15.78 31.36 -4.24
C TYR A 140 16.00 31.02 -5.72
N LEU A 141 16.90 30.07 -6.02
CA LEU A 141 17.13 29.59 -7.38
C LEU A 141 16.02 28.61 -7.77
N LEU A 142 15.10 29.03 -8.64
CA LEU A 142 13.84 28.32 -8.89
C LEU A 142 13.86 27.38 -10.11
N GLU A 143 14.71 27.63 -11.10
CA GLU A 143 14.67 26.88 -12.36
C GLU A 143 16.05 26.74 -13.00
N ILE A 144 16.21 25.70 -13.82
CA ILE A 144 17.38 25.51 -14.69
C ILE A 144 16.94 25.77 -16.13
N PRO A 145 17.43 26.84 -16.78
CA PRO A 145 17.00 27.20 -18.12
C PRO A 145 17.57 26.26 -19.21
N PRO A 146 17.03 26.31 -20.45
CA PRO A 146 17.58 25.58 -21.59
C PRO A 146 19.04 25.96 -21.87
N ASN A 147 19.87 24.98 -22.25
CA ASN A 147 21.30 25.17 -22.59
C ASN A 147 22.14 25.83 -21.48
N ALA A 148 21.72 25.73 -20.21
CA ALA A 148 22.37 26.39 -19.08
C ALA A 148 23.87 26.05 -18.93
N PHE A 149 24.27 24.85 -19.35
CA PHE A 149 25.62 24.32 -19.19
C PHE A 149 26.41 24.23 -20.50
N ASN A 150 25.84 24.71 -21.62
CA ASN A 150 26.48 24.62 -22.92
C ASN A 150 27.73 25.53 -22.98
N GLY A 151 28.88 25.01 -23.42
CA GLY A 151 30.15 25.78 -23.43
C GLY A 151 30.90 25.80 -22.09
N LEU A 152 30.48 25.00 -21.11
CA LEU A 152 31.20 24.84 -19.84
C LEU A 152 32.56 24.15 -20.04
N THR A 153 32.55 22.94 -20.60
CA THR A 153 33.72 22.12 -20.97
C THR A 153 33.32 21.09 -22.03
N ASN A 154 34.30 20.60 -22.79
CA ASN A 154 34.13 19.48 -23.73
C ASN A 154 34.32 18.10 -23.06
N GLU A 155 34.76 18.09 -21.81
CA GLU A 155 35.01 16.89 -20.99
C GLU A 155 33.84 16.57 -20.04
N TYR A 156 33.97 15.46 -19.28
CA TYR A 156 32.95 15.06 -18.31
C TYR A 156 32.84 16.02 -17.13
N VAL A 157 31.60 16.25 -16.69
CA VAL A 157 31.25 17.16 -15.59
C VAL A 157 30.55 16.41 -14.46
N THR A 158 30.96 16.69 -13.22
CA THR A 158 30.19 16.37 -12.02
C THR A 158 29.40 17.58 -11.56
N MET A 159 28.07 17.48 -11.56
CA MET A 159 27.15 18.56 -11.21
C MET A 159 26.45 18.27 -9.88
N ASN A 160 26.79 19.03 -8.86
CA ASN A 160 26.19 18.97 -7.53
C ASN A 160 25.21 20.13 -7.35
N LEU A 161 23.93 19.86 -7.57
CA LEU A 161 22.83 20.83 -7.59
C LEU A 161 21.84 20.60 -6.43
N TYR A 162 22.34 20.19 -5.25
CA TYR A 162 21.51 19.77 -4.12
C TYR A 162 21.10 20.93 -3.18
N ASN A 163 20.00 20.73 -2.43
CA ASN A 163 19.48 21.69 -1.44
C ASN A 163 19.21 23.12 -1.99
N ASN A 164 18.79 23.23 -3.25
CA ASN A 164 18.35 24.50 -3.84
C ASN A 164 16.82 24.64 -3.83
N GLY A 165 16.34 25.81 -4.25
CA GLY A 165 14.92 26.11 -4.43
C GLY A 165 14.29 25.58 -5.72
N ILE A 166 14.99 24.72 -6.48
CA ILE A 166 14.63 24.37 -7.86
C ILE A 166 13.26 23.69 -7.89
N ARG A 167 12.40 24.15 -8.79
CA ARG A 167 11.03 23.68 -9.01
C ARG A 167 10.91 22.92 -10.33
N GLU A 168 11.63 23.37 -11.35
CA GLU A 168 11.49 22.92 -12.73
C GLU A 168 12.84 22.92 -13.46
N ILE A 169 13.08 21.88 -14.26
CA ILE A 169 14.23 21.76 -15.16
C ILE A 169 13.70 21.68 -16.58
N HIS A 170 13.99 22.71 -17.38
CA HIS A 170 13.45 22.91 -18.74
C HIS A 170 14.01 21.90 -19.76
N ASP A 171 13.34 21.79 -20.91
CA ASP A 171 13.82 21.01 -22.05
C ASP A 171 15.21 21.49 -22.51
N HIS A 172 16.06 20.56 -22.94
CA HIS A 172 17.43 20.84 -23.39
C HIS A 172 18.29 21.58 -22.35
N ALA A 173 17.96 21.53 -21.06
CA ALA A 173 18.76 22.15 -19.99
C ALA A 173 20.23 21.69 -20.02
N PHE A 174 20.46 20.41 -20.28
CA PHE A 174 21.79 19.78 -20.29
C PHE A 174 22.40 19.60 -21.68
N ASN A 175 21.82 20.22 -22.71
CA ASN A 175 22.25 20.04 -24.10
C ASN A 175 23.74 20.42 -24.31
N GLY A 176 24.46 19.58 -25.07
CA GLY A 176 25.87 19.80 -25.40
C GLY A 176 26.85 19.48 -24.27
N THR A 177 26.41 18.79 -23.21
CA THR A 177 27.27 18.45 -22.06
C THR A 177 27.49 16.96 -21.87
N LYS A 178 28.68 16.59 -21.38
CA LYS A 178 28.99 15.23 -20.93
C LYS A 178 28.91 15.19 -19.41
N ILE A 179 27.98 14.44 -18.85
CA ILE A 179 27.70 14.39 -17.42
C ILE A 179 28.16 13.05 -16.86
N ASP A 180 29.05 13.06 -15.87
CA ASP A 180 29.40 11.86 -15.11
C ASP A 180 28.40 11.64 -13.96
N LYS A 181 28.22 12.67 -13.12
CA LYS A 181 27.33 12.61 -11.95
C LYS A 181 26.43 13.85 -11.89
N LEU A 182 25.15 13.63 -11.64
CA LEU A 182 24.15 14.68 -11.44
C LEU A 182 23.43 14.45 -10.10
N LEU A 183 23.69 15.32 -9.13
CA LEU A 183 23.07 15.27 -7.81
C LEU A 183 22.03 16.38 -7.67
N LEU A 184 20.75 16.02 -7.66
CA LEU A 184 19.59 16.89 -7.47
C LEU A 184 18.91 16.67 -6.10
N LYS A 185 19.62 16.04 -5.16
CA LYS A 185 19.11 15.67 -3.84
C LYS A 185 18.58 16.87 -3.04
N ASN A 186 17.53 16.63 -2.26
CA ASN A 186 16.94 17.59 -1.31
C ASN A 186 16.41 18.90 -1.94
N ASN A 187 16.19 18.92 -3.27
CA ASN A 187 15.36 19.94 -3.92
C ASN A 187 13.88 19.63 -3.67
N ARG A 188 13.38 19.97 -2.47
CA ARG A 188 12.04 19.57 -2.00
C ARG A 188 10.89 20.04 -2.89
N ASN A 189 11.09 21.11 -3.65
CA ASN A 189 10.07 21.70 -4.52
C ASN A 189 10.20 21.27 -6.00
N LEU A 190 11.20 20.45 -6.36
CA LEU A 190 11.42 19.99 -7.72
C LEU A 190 10.31 19.00 -8.10
N ARG A 191 9.43 19.40 -9.02
CA ARG A 191 8.23 18.63 -9.41
C ARG A 191 8.36 17.99 -10.79
N VAL A 192 9.02 18.67 -11.71
CA VAL A 192 9.08 18.29 -13.13
C VAL A 192 10.51 18.44 -13.64
N ILE A 193 11.00 17.37 -14.26
CA ILE A 193 12.09 17.39 -15.22
C ILE A 193 11.43 17.13 -16.56
N HIS A 194 11.55 18.07 -17.50
CA HIS A 194 10.91 17.94 -18.80
C HIS A 194 11.49 16.75 -19.59
N GLY A 195 10.69 16.25 -20.54
CA GLY A 195 11.00 15.01 -21.26
C GLY A 195 12.29 15.07 -22.08
N ASP A 196 12.59 16.23 -22.67
CA ASP A 196 13.78 16.45 -23.50
C ASP A 196 14.92 17.15 -22.71
N ALA A 197 14.88 17.17 -21.37
CA ALA A 197 15.90 17.84 -20.55
C ALA A 197 17.33 17.32 -20.79
N PHE A 198 17.48 16.01 -21.02
CA PHE A 198 18.75 15.33 -21.31
C PHE A 198 19.05 15.17 -22.80
N LYS A 199 18.24 15.74 -23.69
CA LYS A 199 18.44 15.61 -25.13
C LYS A 199 19.68 16.38 -25.56
N GLY A 200 20.58 15.70 -26.27
CA GLY A 200 21.89 16.24 -26.67
C GLY A 200 22.93 16.23 -25.54
N ALA A 201 22.62 15.67 -24.37
CA ALA A 201 23.59 15.39 -23.32
C ALA A 201 24.10 13.93 -23.43
N THR A 202 25.34 13.69 -23.01
CA THR A 202 25.89 12.34 -22.85
C THR A 202 26.01 12.03 -21.36
N GLY A 203 25.46 10.91 -20.90
CA GLY A 203 25.28 10.65 -19.46
C GLY A 203 23.86 11.01 -18.99
N PRO A 204 23.61 11.14 -17.67
CA PRO A 204 24.54 10.97 -16.55
C PRO A 204 24.85 9.49 -16.25
N GLY A 205 26.02 9.22 -15.66
CA GLY A 205 26.37 7.91 -15.11
C GLY A 205 25.75 7.65 -13.73
N VAL A 206 25.69 8.69 -12.88
CA VAL A 206 25.01 8.66 -11.57
C VAL A 206 23.95 9.75 -11.53
N LEU A 207 22.72 9.39 -11.15
CA LEU A 207 21.61 10.32 -10.96
C LEU A 207 21.05 10.19 -9.54
N ASP A 208 21.15 11.26 -8.75
CA ASP A 208 20.52 11.33 -7.42
C ASP A 208 19.38 12.36 -7.42
N VAL A 209 18.15 11.87 -7.28
CA VAL A 209 16.91 12.65 -7.15
C VAL A 209 16.24 12.44 -5.79
N SER A 210 17.01 12.02 -4.79
CA SER A 210 16.50 11.73 -3.45
C SER A 210 15.91 12.96 -2.77
N ALA A 211 14.86 12.79 -1.97
CA ALA A 211 14.16 13.86 -1.25
C ALA A 211 13.67 15.01 -2.17
N THR A 212 13.19 14.66 -3.36
CA THR A 212 12.53 15.58 -4.30
C THR A 212 11.02 15.30 -4.37
N ALA A 213 10.25 16.25 -4.92
CA ALA A 213 8.82 16.11 -5.16
C ALA A 213 8.51 15.65 -6.60
N LEU A 214 9.48 15.02 -7.28
CA LEU A 214 9.34 14.57 -8.66
C LEU A 214 8.22 13.55 -8.79
N THR A 215 7.38 13.73 -9.81
CA THR A 215 6.28 12.79 -10.09
C THR A 215 6.70 11.66 -11.03
N LYS A 216 7.58 11.98 -12.00
CA LYS A 216 8.08 11.08 -13.04
C LYS A 216 9.52 11.45 -13.37
N LEU A 217 10.29 10.47 -13.81
CA LEU A 217 11.58 10.66 -14.47
C LEU A 217 11.38 10.84 -15.98
N PRO A 218 12.29 11.54 -16.68
CA PRO A 218 12.21 11.71 -18.12
C PRO A 218 12.29 10.34 -18.83
N PRO A 219 11.55 10.14 -19.94
CA PRO A 219 11.48 8.87 -20.63
C PRO A 219 12.71 8.55 -21.50
N GLN A 220 13.53 9.56 -21.80
CA GLN A 220 14.70 9.46 -22.68
C GLN A 220 15.92 10.14 -22.03
N GLY A 221 17.12 9.78 -22.48
CA GLY A 221 18.37 10.37 -22.01
C GLY A 221 18.91 9.79 -20.69
N LEU A 222 18.30 8.73 -20.15
CA LEU A 222 18.77 8.02 -18.95
C LEU A 222 19.51 6.70 -19.27
N GLU A 223 19.82 6.45 -20.53
CA GLU A 223 20.37 5.18 -21.02
C GLU A 223 21.73 4.84 -20.41
N SER A 224 22.51 5.87 -20.08
CA SER A 224 23.86 5.74 -19.51
C SER A 224 23.88 5.66 -17.99
N VAL A 225 22.73 5.78 -17.32
CA VAL A 225 22.64 5.77 -15.86
C VAL A 225 22.98 4.38 -15.33
N ARG A 226 24.06 4.30 -14.54
CA ARG A 226 24.51 3.09 -13.84
C ARG A 226 23.99 3.04 -12.42
N VAL A 227 23.91 4.19 -11.75
CA VAL A 227 23.45 4.31 -10.36
C VAL A 227 22.31 5.32 -10.29
N LEU A 228 21.13 4.87 -9.83
CA LEU A 228 19.95 5.70 -9.62
C LEU A 228 19.61 5.78 -8.13
N LEU A 229 19.68 6.98 -7.55
CA LEU A 229 19.29 7.24 -6.16
C LEU A 229 18.00 8.07 -6.15
N ALA A 230 16.93 7.52 -5.60
CA ALA A 230 15.61 8.14 -5.47
C ALA A 230 14.98 7.78 -4.12
N GLN A 231 15.74 7.98 -3.05
CA GLN A 231 15.28 7.74 -1.67
C GLN A 231 14.38 8.89 -1.19
N SER A 232 13.33 8.58 -0.43
CA SER A 232 12.36 9.58 0.08
C SER A 232 11.71 10.45 -1.02
N ALA A 233 11.61 9.94 -2.25
CA ALA A 233 10.96 10.58 -3.39
C ALA A 233 9.51 10.05 -3.55
N TYR A 234 8.66 10.34 -2.57
CA TYR A 234 7.27 9.81 -2.52
C TYR A 234 6.36 10.28 -3.66
N GLY A 235 6.75 11.34 -4.39
CA GLY A 235 6.05 11.76 -5.60
C GLY A 235 6.24 10.80 -6.76
N LEU A 236 7.37 10.06 -6.79
CA LEU A 236 7.79 9.25 -7.91
C LEU A 236 7.06 7.90 -7.85
N LYS A 237 5.83 7.86 -8.36
CA LYS A 237 4.99 6.65 -8.31
C LYS A 237 5.30 5.66 -9.41
N SER A 238 5.76 6.14 -10.57
CA SER A 238 6.04 5.32 -11.76
C SER A 238 7.48 5.51 -12.23
N LEU A 239 8.12 4.40 -12.60
CA LEU A 239 9.40 4.42 -13.30
C LEU A 239 9.20 4.73 -14.80
N PRO A 240 10.23 5.30 -15.47
CA PRO A 240 10.23 5.45 -16.93
C PRO A 240 10.28 4.08 -17.62
N PRO A 241 10.07 4.01 -18.95
CA PRO A 241 10.22 2.77 -19.69
C PRO A 241 11.56 2.12 -19.39
N LEU A 242 11.55 0.86 -18.95
CA LEU A 242 12.74 0.18 -18.43
C LEU A 242 13.82 0.01 -19.52
N GLN A 243 13.43 0.01 -20.80
CA GLN A 243 14.37 0.05 -21.93
C GLN A 243 15.32 1.27 -21.86
N GLY A 244 14.85 2.40 -21.35
CA GLY A 244 15.63 3.63 -21.20
C GLY A 244 16.65 3.59 -20.04
N LEU A 245 16.69 2.51 -19.25
CA LEU A 245 17.59 2.32 -18.11
C LEU A 245 18.56 1.13 -18.34
N TRP A 246 19.01 0.93 -19.59
CA TRP A 246 19.73 -0.29 -19.97
C TRP A 246 21.05 -0.53 -19.22
N SER A 247 21.76 0.56 -18.88
CA SER A 247 23.06 0.51 -18.18
C SER A 247 22.95 0.40 -16.66
N LEU A 248 21.74 0.36 -16.11
CA LEU A 248 21.52 0.41 -14.66
C LEU A 248 22.12 -0.82 -13.96
N ARG A 249 22.87 -0.57 -12.89
CA ARG A 249 23.55 -1.58 -12.06
C ARG A 249 23.18 -1.47 -10.59
N GLU A 250 22.83 -0.27 -10.13
CA GLU A 250 22.45 -0.02 -8.75
C GLU A 250 21.28 0.97 -8.68
N ALA A 251 20.26 0.65 -7.87
CA ALA A 251 19.08 1.47 -7.69
C ALA A 251 18.67 1.54 -6.22
N HIS A 252 18.65 2.74 -5.64
CA HIS A 252 18.18 2.98 -4.28
C HIS A 252 16.90 3.79 -4.35
N LEU A 253 15.76 3.13 -4.24
CA LEU A 253 14.45 3.68 -4.49
C LEU A 253 13.66 3.85 -3.19
N THR A 254 12.50 4.50 -3.29
CA THR A 254 11.58 4.69 -2.15
C THR A 254 10.62 3.51 -1.99
N TYR A 255 10.25 2.85 -3.08
CA TYR A 255 9.22 1.82 -3.10
C TYR A 255 9.80 0.45 -3.50
N ASN A 256 9.54 -0.58 -2.69
CA ASN A 256 10.02 -1.95 -2.95
C ASN A 256 9.44 -2.53 -4.26
N SER A 257 8.23 -2.11 -4.65
CA SER A 257 7.57 -2.52 -5.89
C SER A 257 8.31 -2.09 -7.15
N HIS A 258 9.04 -0.96 -7.10
CA HIS A 258 9.93 -0.55 -8.19
C HIS A 258 11.11 -1.51 -8.34
N CYS A 259 11.69 -1.96 -7.22
CA CYS A 259 12.75 -2.97 -7.26
C CYS A 259 12.25 -4.30 -7.80
N CYS A 260 11.03 -4.73 -7.45
CA CYS A 260 10.40 -5.90 -8.07
C CYS A 260 10.35 -5.79 -9.59
N ALA A 261 9.85 -4.66 -10.13
CA ALA A 261 9.74 -4.46 -11.57
C ALA A 261 11.11 -4.47 -12.26
N LEU A 262 12.12 -3.83 -11.65
CA LEU A 262 13.48 -3.76 -12.18
C LEU A 262 14.18 -5.12 -12.16
N LEU A 263 14.06 -5.89 -11.08
CA LEU A 263 14.65 -7.22 -10.97
C LEU A 263 14.03 -8.21 -11.95
N THR A 264 12.70 -8.23 -12.09
CA THR A 264 12.01 -9.05 -13.10
C THR A 264 12.39 -8.65 -14.53
N TRP A 265 12.56 -7.36 -14.80
CA TRP A 265 13.01 -6.91 -16.10
C TRP A 265 14.47 -7.31 -16.38
N ASN A 266 15.37 -7.20 -15.39
CA ASN A 266 16.76 -7.60 -15.55
C ASN A 266 16.89 -9.10 -15.86
N THR A 267 16.12 -9.98 -15.20
CA THR A 267 16.12 -11.42 -15.52
C THR A 267 15.62 -11.70 -16.93
N HIS A 268 14.61 -10.97 -17.42
CA HIS A 268 14.14 -11.08 -18.81
C HIS A 268 15.12 -10.47 -19.83
N ARG A 269 15.84 -9.40 -19.48
CA ARG A 269 16.90 -8.81 -20.33
C ARG A 269 18.00 -9.83 -20.60
N ASP A 270 18.32 -10.65 -19.61
CA ASP A 270 19.38 -11.65 -19.69
C ASP A 270 18.95 -12.91 -20.49
N PHE A 271 17.65 -13.04 -20.85
CA PHE A 271 17.10 -14.07 -21.74
C PHE A 271 16.24 -13.43 -22.84
N PRO A 272 16.82 -12.82 -23.92
CA PRO A 272 16.98 -13.59 -25.17
C PRO A 272 17.96 -13.01 -26.22
N ILE A 273 18.98 -13.74 -26.72
CA ILE A 273 19.42 -13.77 -28.15
C ILE A 273 20.21 -15.09 -28.44
N ASN A 274 19.64 -15.94 -29.31
CA ASN A 274 20.17 -17.11 -30.05
C ASN A 274 20.54 -18.44 -29.32
N PRO A 275 19.84 -19.55 -29.64
CA PRO A 275 20.38 -20.91 -29.54
C PRO A 275 21.19 -21.20 -30.81
N ALA A 276 22.44 -20.81 -30.84
CA ALA A 276 23.34 -21.29 -31.89
C ALA A 276 24.76 -21.40 -31.33
N TRP A 277 25.34 -22.58 -31.55
CA TRP A 277 26.72 -23.01 -31.29
C TRP A 277 26.99 -23.51 -29.85
N PRO A 278 26.84 -24.83 -29.59
CA PRO A 278 27.56 -25.49 -28.52
C PRO A 278 28.98 -25.73 -29.02
N ASN A 279 29.94 -24.97 -28.52
CA ASN A 279 31.34 -25.40 -28.42
C ASN A 279 32.09 -24.39 -27.56
N GLY A 280 32.50 -24.83 -26.38
CA GLY A 280 33.11 -24.01 -25.35
C GLY A 280 32.78 -24.55 -23.98
N SER A 281 33.25 -25.76 -23.70
CA SER A 281 33.45 -26.26 -22.34
C SER A 281 34.07 -25.16 -21.48
N THR A 282 33.49 -24.85 -20.32
CA THR A 282 34.05 -25.20 -19.02
C THR A 282 33.07 -24.74 -17.93
N TYR A 283 32.79 -25.70 -17.06
CA TYR A 283 32.05 -25.64 -15.82
C TYR A 283 32.50 -24.45 -14.94
N CYS A 284 31.60 -23.57 -14.53
CA CYS A 284 31.76 -22.74 -13.33
C CYS A 284 30.73 -23.24 -12.32
N ASP A 285 31.14 -24.22 -11.52
CA ASP A 285 30.39 -24.69 -10.36
C ASP A 285 30.85 -23.82 -9.19
N ASP A 286 29.99 -22.91 -8.73
CA ASP A 286 30.19 -22.27 -7.41
C ASP A 286 29.55 -23.19 -6.37
N SER A 287 30.36 -24.11 -5.86
CA SER A 287 30.11 -24.75 -4.59
C SER A 287 30.38 -23.75 -3.46
N ASP A 288 29.33 -23.20 -2.87
CA ASP A 288 29.36 -22.83 -1.45
C ASP A 288 28.10 -23.37 -0.74
N PRO A 289 28.24 -24.15 0.34
CA PRO A 289 27.21 -25.04 0.85
C PRO A 289 26.39 -24.34 1.94
N SER A 290 25.27 -23.71 1.59
CA SER A 290 24.22 -23.41 2.59
C SER A 290 22.93 -22.91 1.95
N ARG A 291 22.12 -23.83 1.43
CA ARG A 291 20.64 -23.72 1.43
C ARG A 291 20.00 -25.07 1.11
N VAL A 292 19.90 -25.89 2.14
CA VAL A 292 19.03 -27.07 2.17
C VAL A 292 17.60 -26.61 2.48
N ILE A 293 16.69 -26.71 1.51
CA ILE A 293 15.26 -27.08 1.65
C ILE A 293 14.84 -27.58 0.24
N GLY A 294 14.36 -28.79 -0.05
CA GLY A 294 13.66 -29.78 0.75
C GLY A 294 12.28 -30.09 0.11
N GLY A 295 12.25 -30.92 -0.95
CA GLY A 295 11.11 -31.73 -1.46
C GLY A 295 9.93 -31.01 -2.15
N SER A 296 9.18 -31.57 -3.11
CA SER A 296 9.18 -32.86 -3.82
C SER A 296 8.09 -32.86 -4.93
N ALA A 297 8.31 -33.63 -6.01
CA ALA A 297 7.38 -34.37 -6.91
C ALA A 297 6.17 -33.63 -7.55
N ASP A 298 5.78 -33.76 -8.83
CA ASP A 298 5.95 -34.71 -9.94
C ASP A 298 5.89 -33.88 -11.24
N THR A 299 6.51 -34.21 -12.38
CA THR A 299 5.94 -35.13 -13.37
C THR A 299 6.98 -35.38 -14.47
N THR A 300 7.14 -36.66 -14.77
CA THR A 300 7.85 -37.31 -15.86
C THR A 300 7.70 -36.66 -17.24
N LEU A 301 8.80 -36.54 -17.99
CA LEU A 301 8.87 -36.91 -19.41
C LEU A 301 10.34 -37.19 -19.80
N ALA A 302 10.65 -38.48 -19.90
CA ALA A 302 11.84 -39.00 -20.54
C ALA A 302 11.65 -39.00 -22.06
N MET A 303 12.71 -38.75 -22.83
CA MET A 303 13.09 -39.61 -23.97
C MET A 303 14.47 -39.27 -24.55
N ASN A 304 15.32 -40.31 -24.54
CA ASN A 304 16.25 -40.78 -25.58
C ASN A 304 17.67 -40.18 -25.74
N VAL A 305 18.63 -40.99 -25.27
CA VAL A 305 20.06 -41.14 -25.66
C VAL A 305 20.17 -41.74 -27.09
N PRO A 306 21.32 -41.67 -27.82
CA PRO A 306 22.53 -42.51 -27.57
C PRO A 306 23.87 -41.72 -27.69
N PHE A 307 24.87 -41.94 -26.83
CA PHE A 307 25.93 -42.97 -26.89
C PHE A 307 26.95 -42.77 -28.03
N PHE A 308 28.21 -42.44 -27.71
CA PHE A 308 29.42 -43.16 -28.18
C PHE A 308 30.67 -42.72 -27.39
N SER A 309 31.57 -43.69 -27.25
CA SER A 309 32.67 -43.86 -26.29
C SER A 309 34.06 -43.57 -26.88
N ASP A 310 35.05 -43.62 -25.97
CA ASP A 310 36.47 -43.97 -26.15
C ASP A 310 37.44 -42.82 -26.49
N VAL A 311 38.45 -42.60 -25.63
CA VAL A 311 39.74 -43.32 -25.67
C VAL A 311 40.66 -42.78 -24.56
N ASP A 312 41.13 -43.68 -23.68
CA ASP A 312 42.26 -43.50 -22.76
C ASP A 312 43.58 -43.32 -23.52
N LEU A 313 44.47 -42.42 -23.03
CA LEU A 313 45.91 -42.61 -23.23
C LEU A 313 46.73 -42.01 -22.07
N PHE A 314 47.30 -42.90 -21.26
CA PHE A 314 48.39 -42.65 -20.33
C PHE A 314 49.70 -42.39 -21.09
N VAL A 315 50.47 -41.36 -20.70
CA VAL A 315 51.95 -41.43 -20.66
C VAL A 315 52.46 -40.58 -19.50
N LYS A 316 53.28 -41.21 -18.66
CA LYS A 316 54.06 -40.67 -17.55
C LYS A 316 55.45 -40.37 -18.11
N ASP A 317 56.02 -39.19 -17.86
CA ASP A 317 57.48 -39.08 -17.74
C ASP A 317 57.89 -37.90 -16.86
N GLU A 318 58.97 -38.10 -16.11
CA GLU A 318 59.52 -37.20 -15.10
C GLU A 318 60.55 -36.24 -15.67
N GLY A 319 60.66 -35.04 -15.07
CA GLY A 319 61.91 -34.28 -15.06
C GLY A 319 61.79 -32.79 -15.38
N PHE A 320 62.41 -32.00 -14.51
CA PHE A 320 62.78 -30.59 -14.62
C PHE A 320 61.78 -29.52 -14.15
N GLY A 321 62.26 -28.72 -13.19
CA GLY A 321 61.51 -27.72 -12.44
C GLY A 321 60.93 -26.63 -13.31
N ASP A 322 59.64 -26.39 -13.12
CA ASP A 322 58.90 -25.40 -13.89
C ASP A 322 59.02 -24.02 -13.24
N VAL A 323 59.49 -23.07 -14.04
CA VAL A 323 59.58 -21.66 -13.70
C VAL A 323 58.15 -21.12 -13.73
N ASN A 324 57.63 -20.71 -12.56
CA ASN A 324 56.32 -20.05 -12.48
C ASN A 324 56.35 -18.73 -13.27
N PHE A 325 55.89 -18.75 -14.52
CA PHE A 325 55.52 -17.54 -15.24
C PHE A 325 54.17 -17.05 -14.70
N HIS A 326 54.24 -16.13 -13.74
CA HIS A 326 53.09 -15.37 -13.28
C HIS A 326 52.67 -14.40 -14.41
N TYR A 327 51.58 -14.71 -15.11
CA TYR A 327 50.86 -13.76 -15.96
C TYR A 327 49.64 -13.25 -15.19
N PRO A 328 49.66 -12.04 -14.62
CA PRO A 328 48.53 -11.46 -13.87
C PRO A 328 47.50 -10.79 -14.81
N GLU A 329 47.13 -11.43 -15.93
CA GLU A 329 46.28 -10.80 -16.95
C GLU A 329 45.16 -11.70 -17.52
N LEU A 330 44.70 -12.71 -16.77
CA LEU A 330 43.58 -13.57 -17.19
C LEU A 330 42.43 -13.70 -16.17
N ASP A 331 42.29 -12.74 -15.25
CA ASP A 331 41.11 -12.60 -14.38
C ASP A 331 40.03 -11.69 -14.98
N PHE A 332 39.55 -12.03 -16.19
CA PHE A 332 38.32 -11.42 -16.71
C PHE A 332 37.40 -12.49 -17.29
N CYS A 333 36.78 -13.26 -16.39
CA CYS A 333 35.40 -13.69 -16.63
C CYS A 333 34.50 -12.52 -16.19
N PRO A 334 33.90 -11.73 -17.09
CA PRO A 334 32.90 -10.75 -16.68
C PRO A 334 31.62 -11.50 -16.29
N THR A 335 31.54 -11.96 -15.04
CA THR A 335 30.24 -12.12 -14.40
C THR A 335 29.64 -10.72 -14.33
N ARG A 336 28.66 -10.43 -15.21
CA ARG A 336 27.97 -9.13 -15.13
C ARG A 336 27.34 -9.06 -13.73
N PRO A 337 27.67 -8.03 -12.91
CA PRO A 337 27.11 -7.92 -11.58
C PRO A 337 25.58 -7.80 -11.71
N THR A 338 24.89 -8.61 -10.91
CA THR A 338 23.44 -8.58 -10.76
C THR A 338 23.00 -7.18 -10.35
N LEU A 339 21.87 -6.70 -10.89
CA LEU A 339 21.32 -5.39 -10.54
C LEU A 339 21.02 -5.34 -9.04
N LEU A 340 21.71 -4.46 -8.30
CA LEU A 340 21.44 -4.21 -6.90
C LEU A 340 20.27 -3.23 -6.77
N CYS A 341 19.19 -3.62 -6.09
CA CYS A 341 18.05 -2.74 -5.85
C CYS A 341 17.62 -2.74 -4.38
N ILE A 342 17.49 -1.55 -3.81
CA ILE A 342 17.17 -1.30 -2.40
C ILE A 342 15.96 -0.33 -2.36
N PRO A 343 14.94 -0.54 -1.52
CA PRO A 343 14.77 -1.62 -0.55
C PRO A 343 14.39 -2.96 -1.18
N GLU A 344 14.89 -4.04 -0.59
CA GLU A 344 14.51 -5.41 -0.96
C GLU A 344 13.01 -5.65 -0.77
N ALA A 345 12.47 -6.64 -1.48
CA ALA A 345 11.07 -7.04 -1.33
C ALA A 345 10.80 -7.44 0.13
N ASP A 346 9.85 -6.76 0.76
CA ASP A 346 9.44 -7.06 2.13
C ASP A 346 8.42 -8.21 2.12
N ALA A 347 8.34 -8.92 3.25
CA ALA A 347 7.38 -9.99 3.47
C ALA A 347 5.96 -9.55 3.11
N PHE A 348 5.58 -8.29 3.34
CA PHE A 348 4.23 -7.77 3.04
C PHE A 348 3.94 -7.51 1.55
N ASN A 349 4.96 -7.34 0.72
CA ASN A 349 4.84 -7.15 -0.73
C ASN A 349 5.89 -8.02 -1.46
N PRO A 350 5.75 -9.37 -1.40
CA PRO A 350 6.55 -10.25 -2.24
C PRO A 350 6.13 -9.94 -3.68
N CYS A 351 7.08 -9.78 -4.59
CA CYS A 351 6.93 -9.35 -5.99
C CYS A 351 5.97 -10.22 -6.83
N GLU A 352 4.71 -10.30 -6.43
CA GLU A 352 3.66 -11.20 -6.85
C GLU A 352 2.37 -10.41 -7.05
N ASP A 353 1.47 -10.94 -7.87
CA ASP A 353 0.13 -10.39 -8.02
C ASP A 353 -0.68 -10.49 -6.71
N ILE A 354 -1.77 -9.71 -6.61
CA ILE A 354 -2.60 -9.56 -5.40
C ILE A 354 -3.08 -10.93 -4.89
N ALA A 355 -3.67 -11.76 -5.75
CA ALA A 355 -4.11 -13.11 -5.37
C ALA A 355 -2.99 -14.16 -5.36
N GLY A 356 -1.88 -13.92 -6.08
CA GLY A 356 -0.73 -14.84 -6.20
C GLY A 356 -1.01 -16.12 -7.01
N PHE A 357 -2.00 -16.92 -6.60
CA PHE A 357 -2.26 -18.25 -7.14
C PHE A 357 -3.45 -18.29 -8.11
N SER A 358 -3.32 -19.05 -9.20
CA SER A 358 -4.38 -19.22 -10.21
C SER A 358 -5.67 -19.81 -9.64
N PHE A 359 -5.61 -20.75 -8.70
CA PHE A 359 -6.81 -21.34 -8.09
C PHE A 359 -7.53 -20.35 -7.16
N LEU A 360 -6.79 -19.50 -6.43
CA LEU A 360 -7.38 -18.46 -5.57
C LEU A 360 -8.16 -17.44 -6.39
N ARG A 361 -7.67 -17.09 -7.59
CA ARG A 361 -8.39 -16.20 -8.50
C ARG A 361 -9.75 -16.76 -8.92
N VAL A 362 -9.83 -18.04 -9.23
CA VAL A 362 -11.11 -18.68 -9.58
C VAL A 362 -12.02 -18.72 -8.35
N ALA A 363 -11.48 -19.06 -7.18
CA ALA A 363 -12.22 -19.11 -5.94
C ALA A 363 -12.79 -17.74 -5.52
N ILE A 364 -12.01 -16.65 -5.66
CA ILE A 364 -12.44 -15.31 -5.24
C ILE A 364 -13.69 -14.86 -6.01
N TRP A 365 -13.72 -15.10 -7.33
CA TRP A 365 -14.87 -14.77 -8.16
C TRP A 365 -16.11 -15.58 -7.78
N PHE A 366 -15.93 -16.89 -7.57
CA PHE A 366 -17.04 -17.77 -7.19
C PHE A 366 -17.63 -17.41 -5.82
N ILE A 367 -16.78 -17.28 -4.79
CA ILE A 367 -17.22 -16.96 -3.42
C ILE A 367 -17.88 -15.57 -3.39
N ASN A 368 -17.30 -14.59 -4.07
CA ASN A 368 -17.81 -13.23 -4.11
C ASN A 368 -19.20 -13.13 -4.77
N ILE A 369 -19.40 -13.77 -5.93
CA ILE A 369 -20.72 -13.79 -6.60
C ILE A 369 -21.78 -14.40 -5.68
N LEU A 370 -21.47 -15.50 -5.01
CA LEU A 370 -22.39 -16.13 -4.06
C LEU A 370 -22.69 -15.24 -2.85
N ALA A 371 -21.67 -14.60 -2.28
CA ALA A 371 -21.82 -13.70 -1.14
C ALA A 371 -22.71 -12.50 -1.49
N ILE A 372 -22.48 -11.83 -2.61
CA ILE A 372 -23.29 -10.68 -3.06
C ILE A 372 -24.71 -11.13 -3.40
N ALA A 373 -24.87 -12.16 -4.22
CA ALA A 373 -26.19 -12.62 -4.64
C ALA A 373 -27.03 -13.13 -3.47
N GLY A 374 -26.42 -13.89 -2.55
CA GLY A 374 -27.08 -14.42 -1.36
C GLY A 374 -27.54 -13.31 -0.41
N ASN A 375 -26.64 -12.40 -0.03
CA ASN A 375 -26.96 -11.32 0.90
C ASN A 375 -27.93 -10.29 0.29
N LEU A 376 -27.79 -9.97 -1.00
CA LEU A 376 -28.75 -9.12 -1.71
C LEU A 376 -30.14 -9.76 -1.75
N THR A 377 -30.23 -11.07 -2.02
CA THR A 377 -31.50 -11.79 -1.99
C THR A 377 -32.14 -11.75 -0.60
N VAL A 378 -31.35 -11.92 0.46
CA VAL A 378 -31.83 -11.81 1.85
C VAL A 378 -32.44 -10.42 2.10
N LEU A 379 -31.72 -9.35 1.75
CA LEU A 379 -32.20 -7.98 1.89
C LEU A 379 -33.47 -7.72 1.06
N LEU A 380 -33.52 -8.17 -0.20
CA LEU A 380 -34.69 -8.02 -1.07
C LEU A 380 -35.92 -8.74 -0.52
N VAL A 381 -35.76 -9.97 -0.01
CA VAL A 381 -36.83 -10.72 0.64
C VAL A 381 -37.34 -9.98 1.87
N PHE A 382 -36.44 -9.39 2.67
CA PHE A 382 -36.84 -8.61 3.85
C PHE A 382 -37.60 -7.33 3.48
N PHE A 383 -37.09 -6.53 2.55
CA PHE A 383 -37.74 -5.28 2.13
C PHE A 383 -39.08 -5.50 1.42
N THR A 384 -39.25 -6.65 0.75
CA THR A 384 -40.51 -6.98 0.05
C THR A 384 -41.53 -7.65 0.97
N SER A 385 -41.10 -8.25 2.07
CA SER A 385 -41.98 -8.97 3.01
C SER A 385 -42.81 -7.98 3.84
N ARG A 386 -44.14 -8.03 3.72
CA ARG A 386 -45.08 -7.21 4.54
C ARG A 386 -45.27 -7.73 5.98
N ASN A 387 -44.39 -8.59 6.44
CA ASN A 387 -44.50 -9.17 7.78
C ASN A 387 -44.00 -8.18 8.86
N LYS A 388 -44.51 -8.29 10.09
CA LYS A 388 -44.04 -7.49 11.23
C LYS A 388 -42.53 -7.70 11.46
N LEU A 389 -41.81 -6.59 11.70
CA LEU A 389 -40.40 -6.58 12.07
C LEU A 389 -40.22 -7.09 13.50
N MET A 390 -39.66 -8.29 13.62
CA MET A 390 -39.27 -8.88 14.91
C MET A 390 -37.77 -8.64 15.14
N VAL A 391 -37.33 -8.58 16.41
CA VAL A 391 -35.91 -8.35 16.77
C VAL A 391 -34.94 -9.27 16.01
N PRO A 392 -35.15 -10.61 15.90
CA PRO A 392 -34.21 -11.46 15.16
C PRO A 392 -34.18 -11.16 13.66
N ARG A 393 -35.30 -10.72 13.07
CA ARG A 393 -35.36 -10.32 11.65
C ARG A 393 -34.61 -9.01 11.41
N PHE A 394 -34.72 -8.07 12.34
CA PHE A 394 -33.97 -6.82 12.33
C PHE A 394 -32.45 -7.08 12.40
N LEU A 395 -31.99 -7.94 13.32
CA LEU A 395 -30.57 -8.29 13.43
C LEU A 395 -30.05 -9.04 12.19
N MET A 396 -30.82 -9.97 11.62
CA MET A 396 -30.43 -10.67 10.38
C MET A 396 -30.30 -9.70 9.18
N CYS A 397 -31.09 -8.63 9.13
CA CYS A 397 -30.97 -7.62 8.08
C CYS A 397 -29.64 -6.85 8.18
N HIS A 398 -29.22 -6.49 9.40
CA HIS A 398 -27.93 -5.84 9.63
C HIS A 398 -26.75 -6.76 9.31
N LEU A 399 -26.86 -8.06 9.61
CA LEU A 399 -25.81 -9.02 9.25
C LEU A 399 -25.68 -9.14 7.72
N ALA A 400 -26.81 -9.28 7.00
CA ALA A 400 -26.79 -9.35 5.54
C ALA A 400 -26.22 -8.06 4.90
N PHE A 401 -26.43 -6.91 5.52
CA PHE A 401 -25.79 -5.65 5.10
C PHE A 401 -24.27 -5.67 5.33
N ALA A 402 -23.81 -6.10 6.51
CA ALA A 402 -22.38 -6.19 6.83
C ALA A 402 -21.65 -7.17 5.89
N ASP A 403 -22.24 -8.34 5.63
CA ASP A 403 -21.70 -9.34 4.71
C ASP A 403 -21.72 -8.86 3.24
N LEU A 404 -22.68 -8.01 2.86
CA LEU A 404 -22.67 -7.35 1.55
C LEU A 404 -21.50 -6.37 1.41
N CYS A 405 -21.15 -5.62 2.46
CA CYS A 405 -19.96 -4.76 2.46
C CYS A 405 -18.67 -5.57 2.21
N ILE A 406 -18.54 -6.73 2.85
CA ILE A 406 -17.41 -7.65 2.62
C ILE A 406 -17.40 -8.19 1.18
N GLY A 407 -18.56 -8.52 0.62
CA GLY A 407 -18.68 -8.91 -0.80
C GLY A 407 -18.22 -7.79 -1.75
N ILE A 408 -18.67 -6.55 -1.54
CA ILE A 408 -18.24 -5.39 -2.35
C ILE A 408 -16.73 -5.16 -2.24
N TYR A 409 -16.16 -5.26 -1.04
CA TYR A 409 -14.71 -5.19 -0.83
C TYR A 409 -13.97 -6.23 -1.69
N LEU A 410 -14.40 -7.50 -1.66
CA LEU A 410 -13.75 -8.55 -2.45
C LEU A 410 -13.94 -8.38 -3.95
N MET A 411 -15.06 -7.80 -4.38
CA MET A 411 -15.28 -7.42 -5.78
C MET A 411 -14.27 -6.35 -6.24
N MET A 412 -13.99 -5.36 -5.41
CA MET A 412 -12.96 -4.34 -5.71
C MET A 412 -11.59 -5.01 -5.89
N ILE A 413 -11.20 -5.88 -4.95
CA ILE A 413 -9.92 -6.61 -5.01
C ILE A 413 -9.83 -7.50 -6.26
N ALA A 414 -10.88 -8.29 -6.55
CA ALA A 414 -10.92 -9.17 -7.71
C ALA A 414 -10.86 -8.41 -9.05
N THR A 415 -11.48 -7.23 -9.11
CA THR A 415 -11.46 -6.37 -10.31
C THR A 415 -10.06 -5.80 -10.57
N VAL A 416 -9.37 -5.35 -9.51
CA VAL A 416 -8.00 -4.84 -9.63
C VAL A 416 -7.03 -5.95 -10.00
N ASP A 417 -7.12 -7.13 -9.37
CA ASP A 417 -6.28 -8.29 -9.71
C ASP A 417 -6.43 -8.69 -11.19
N LEU A 418 -7.63 -8.65 -11.74
CA LEU A 418 -7.86 -8.87 -13.18
C LEU A 418 -7.22 -7.78 -14.06
N ARG A 419 -7.33 -6.51 -13.67
CA ARG A 419 -6.84 -5.38 -14.47
C ARG A 419 -5.32 -5.30 -14.52
N THR A 420 -4.66 -5.61 -13.41
CA THR A 420 -3.20 -5.47 -13.26
C THR A 420 -2.46 -6.80 -13.41
N ARG A 421 -3.10 -7.82 -13.99
CA ARG A 421 -2.57 -9.19 -14.08
C ARG A 421 -1.18 -9.22 -14.74
N GLY A 422 -0.19 -9.76 -14.04
CA GLY A 422 1.18 -9.91 -14.54
C GLY A 422 2.02 -8.63 -14.53
N PHE A 423 1.41 -7.47 -14.26
CA PHE A 423 2.08 -6.17 -14.19
C PHE A 423 1.67 -5.40 -12.92
N TYR A 424 1.30 -6.11 -11.85
CA TYR A 424 0.88 -5.49 -10.59
C TYR A 424 2.00 -4.64 -9.97
N SER A 425 3.26 -5.08 -10.03
CA SER A 425 4.41 -4.33 -9.49
C SER A 425 4.53 -2.92 -10.04
N GLN A 426 4.18 -2.70 -11.31
CA GLN A 426 4.20 -1.37 -11.95
C GLN A 426 3.05 -0.46 -11.50
N HIS A 427 1.88 -1.05 -11.17
CA HIS A 427 0.66 -0.31 -10.81
C HIS A 427 0.34 -0.35 -9.31
N ALA A 428 1.12 -1.09 -8.51
CA ALA A 428 0.87 -1.35 -7.10
C ALA A 428 0.81 -0.04 -6.30
N ILE A 429 1.69 0.91 -6.59
CA ILE A 429 1.77 2.19 -5.87
C ILE A 429 0.53 3.04 -6.14
N GLU A 430 0.03 3.05 -7.37
CA GLU A 430 -1.20 3.79 -7.72
C GLU A 430 -2.42 3.20 -7.02
N TRP A 431 -2.51 1.87 -6.93
CA TRP A 431 -3.57 1.20 -6.19
C TRP A 431 -3.47 1.46 -4.69
N GLN A 432 -2.33 1.15 -4.07
CA GLN A 432 -2.10 1.24 -2.63
C GLN A 432 -2.21 2.67 -2.10
N THR A 433 -1.69 3.66 -2.82
CA THR A 433 -1.81 5.09 -2.44
C THR A 433 -3.08 5.76 -2.96
N GLY A 434 -3.88 5.05 -3.75
CA GLY A 434 -5.11 5.56 -4.33
C GLY A 434 -6.30 5.49 -3.38
N PRO A 435 -7.36 6.29 -3.64
CA PRO A 435 -8.56 6.29 -2.82
C PRO A 435 -9.32 4.94 -2.85
N GLY A 436 -9.09 4.14 -3.89
CA GLY A 436 -9.69 2.80 -4.02
C GLY A 436 -9.26 1.85 -2.91
N CYS A 437 -7.98 1.84 -2.55
CA CYS A 437 -7.47 0.98 -1.47
C CYS A 437 -7.97 1.46 -0.10
N SER A 438 -8.01 2.78 0.13
CA SER A 438 -8.59 3.35 1.35
C SER A 438 -10.08 2.99 1.53
N ALA A 439 -10.87 3.06 0.46
CA ALA A 439 -12.28 2.66 0.48
C ALA A 439 -12.45 1.14 0.69
N ALA A 440 -11.61 0.32 0.05
CA ALA A 440 -11.61 -1.12 0.22
C ALA A 440 -11.30 -1.51 1.68
N GLY A 441 -10.25 -0.92 2.27
CA GLY A 441 -9.86 -1.17 3.66
C GLY A 441 -10.90 -0.71 4.68
N PHE A 442 -11.55 0.43 4.42
CA PHE A 442 -12.69 0.86 5.23
C PHE A 442 -13.82 -0.17 5.19
N LEU A 443 -14.23 -0.60 3.99
CA LEU A 443 -15.31 -1.58 3.81
C LEU A 443 -14.98 -2.94 4.45
N SER A 444 -13.72 -3.38 4.40
CA SER A 444 -13.31 -4.65 5.01
C SER A 444 -13.38 -4.59 6.54
N VAL A 445 -12.86 -3.53 7.17
CA VAL A 445 -12.88 -3.38 8.63
C VAL A 445 -14.30 -3.12 9.11
N PHE A 446 -14.99 -2.12 8.53
CA PHE A 446 -16.35 -1.79 8.92
C PHE A 446 -17.31 -2.98 8.75
N GLY A 447 -17.28 -3.65 7.60
CA GLY A 447 -18.13 -4.82 7.33
C GLY A 447 -17.79 -6.02 8.21
N GLY A 448 -16.50 -6.30 8.41
CA GLY A 448 -16.05 -7.44 9.22
C GLY A 448 -16.43 -7.29 10.68
N GLU A 449 -16.11 -6.14 11.27
CA GLU A 449 -16.39 -5.85 12.68
C GLU A 449 -17.91 -5.75 12.95
N LEU A 450 -18.67 -5.14 12.03
CA LEU A 450 -20.12 -5.10 12.14
C LEU A 450 -20.74 -6.50 12.04
N SER A 451 -20.18 -7.39 11.21
CA SER A 451 -20.64 -8.78 11.09
C SER A 451 -20.45 -9.54 12.40
N VAL A 452 -19.24 -9.48 12.97
CA VAL A 452 -18.91 -10.11 14.28
C VAL A 452 -19.78 -9.55 15.41
N TYR A 453 -19.91 -8.22 15.51
CA TYR A 453 -20.74 -7.58 16.53
C TYR A 453 -22.22 -7.99 16.42
N THR A 454 -22.76 -7.99 15.20
CA THR A 454 -24.15 -8.39 14.94
C THR A 454 -24.36 -9.86 15.30
N LEU A 455 -23.39 -10.71 14.99
CA LEU A 455 -23.43 -12.13 15.33
C LEU A 455 -23.48 -12.33 16.85
N SER A 456 -22.59 -11.70 17.61
CA SER A 456 -22.61 -11.75 19.07
C SER A 456 -23.95 -11.26 19.63
N THR A 457 -24.50 -10.18 19.08
CA THR A 457 -25.81 -9.64 19.48
C THR A 457 -26.96 -10.61 19.20
N ILE A 458 -26.95 -11.31 18.06
CA ILE A 458 -27.91 -12.38 17.76
C ILE A 458 -27.84 -13.49 18.82
N THR A 459 -26.65 -13.88 19.25
CA THR A 459 -26.49 -14.94 20.25
C THR A 459 -26.95 -14.53 21.65
N LEU A 460 -26.70 -13.27 22.03
CA LEU A 460 -27.19 -12.68 23.27
C LEU A 460 -28.71 -12.56 23.30
N GLU A 461 -29.32 -12.10 22.20
CA GLU A 461 -30.78 -12.06 22.04
C GLU A 461 -31.38 -13.45 22.25
N ARG A 462 -30.75 -14.47 21.66
CA ARG A 462 -31.23 -15.86 21.72
C ARG A 462 -31.09 -16.44 23.11
N TRP A 463 -29.96 -16.23 23.76
CA TRP A 463 -29.77 -16.64 25.14
C TRP A 463 -30.83 -16.00 26.04
N HIS A 464 -30.97 -14.68 25.98
CA HIS A 464 -31.93 -13.94 26.79
C HIS A 464 -33.38 -14.37 26.54
N THR A 465 -33.79 -14.56 25.29
CA THR A 465 -35.15 -14.98 24.95
C THR A 465 -35.44 -16.42 25.39
N ILE A 466 -34.45 -17.33 25.35
CA ILE A 466 -34.60 -18.73 25.77
C ILE A 466 -34.65 -18.85 27.29
N THR A 467 -33.76 -18.18 28.02
CA THR A 467 -33.72 -18.23 29.50
C THR A 467 -34.91 -17.52 30.12
N ASN A 468 -35.31 -16.37 29.58
CA ASN A 468 -36.44 -15.59 30.10
C ASN A 468 -37.78 -15.96 29.46
N ALA A 469 -37.87 -17.08 28.72
CA ALA A 469 -39.08 -17.53 28.04
C ALA A 469 -40.29 -17.74 28.98
N LEU A 470 -40.06 -17.88 30.31
CA LEU A 470 -41.07 -18.06 31.34
C LEU A 470 -41.64 -16.74 31.92
N GLN A 471 -40.99 -15.59 31.70
CA GLN A 471 -41.46 -14.27 32.15
C GLN A 471 -41.87 -13.43 30.94
N VAL A 472 -43.17 -13.42 30.62
CA VAL A 472 -43.76 -12.75 29.43
C VAL A 472 -43.45 -11.25 29.36
N GLU A 473 -43.16 -10.60 30.49
CA GLU A 473 -42.93 -9.15 30.60
C GLU A 473 -41.51 -8.68 30.27
N ARG A 474 -40.52 -9.59 30.12
CA ARG A 474 -39.09 -9.22 29.96
C ARG A 474 -38.51 -9.48 28.57
N ARG A 475 -39.32 -9.46 27.50
CA ARG A 475 -38.80 -9.64 26.13
C ARG A 475 -38.08 -8.37 25.64
N LEU A 476 -36.92 -8.56 24.98
CA LEU A 476 -36.19 -7.48 24.32
C LEU A 476 -37.11 -6.76 23.32
N VAL A 477 -37.34 -5.47 23.54
CA VAL A 477 -38.16 -4.63 22.67
C VAL A 477 -37.31 -4.13 21.51
N LEU A 478 -37.92 -3.92 20.34
CA LEU A 478 -37.22 -3.44 19.14
C LEU A 478 -36.45 -2.14 19.36
N THR A 479 -36.94 -1.24 20.20
CA THR A 479 -36.26 0.01 20.57
C THR A 479 -34.94 -0.21 21.30
N GLN A 480 -34.90 -1.17 22.23
CA GLN A 480 -33.67 -1.55 22.94
C GLN A 480 -32.67 -2.20 21.99
N ALA A 481 -33.15 -3.10 21.12
CA ALA A 481 -32.30 -3.73 20.10
C ALA A 481 -31.74 -2.71 19.10
N ALA A 482 -32.54 -1.72 18.69
CA ALA A 482 -32.09 -0.64 17.82
C ALA A 482 -31.04 0.25 18.48
N SER A 483 -31.18 0.54 19.78
CA SER A 483 -30.16 1.28 20.56
C SER A 483 -28.83 0.52 20.65
N ILE A 484 -28.88 -0.79 20.95
CA ILE A 484 -27.69 -1.66 20.98
C ILE A 484 -27.01 -1.66 19.60
N MET A 485 -27.77 -1.84 18.53
CA MET A 485 -27.22 -1.80 17.17
C MET A 485 -26.64 -0.44 16.82
N ALA A 486 -27.28 0.68 17.20
CA ALA A 486 -26.75 2.02 16.95
C ALA A 486 -25.39 2.22 17.62
N ALA A 487 -25.21 1.75 18.86
CA ALA A 487 -23.91 1.77 19.54
C ALA A 487 -22.86 0.93 18.80
N GLY A 488 -23.22 -0.29 18.37
CA GLY A 488 -22.34 -1.14 17.57
C GLY A 488 -21.91 -0.49 16.26
N TRP A 489 -22.83 0.15 15.55
CA TRP A 489 -22.54 0.92 14.33
C TRP A 489 -21.52 2.03 14.57
N LEU A 490 -21.69 2.82 15.63
CA LEU A 490 -20.75 3.89 15.98
C LEU A 490 -19.35 3.35 16.27
N ILE A 491 -19.25 2.23 16.99
CA ILE A 491 -17.98 1.57 17.30
C ILE A 491 -17.31 1.05 16.01
N CYS A 492 -18.06 0.34 15.16
CA CYS A 492 -17.52 -0.22 13.91
C CYS A 492 -17.13 0.88 12.91
N LEU A 493 -17.91 1.96 12.82
CA LEU A 493 -17.56 3.14 12.03
C LEU A 493 -16.28 3.78 12.56
N GLY A 494 -16.14 3.93 13.87
CA GLY A 494 -14.91 4.41 14.49
C GLY A 494 -13.70 3.55 14.11
N MET A 495 -13.81 2.24 14.26
CA MET A 495 -12.72 1.30 13.92
C MET A 495 -12.33 1.35 12.44
N GLY A 496 -13.29 1.47 11.52
CA GLY A 496 -13.00 1.63 10.08
C GLY A 496 -12.43 3.00 9.70
N MET A 497 -12.76 4.07 10.41
CA MET A 497 -12.29 5.43 10.10
C MET A 497 -10.90 5.73 10.68
N LEU A 498 -10.49 5.06 11.76
CA LEU A 498 -9.21 5.32 12.44
C LEU A 498 -7.97 5.21 11.52
N PRO A 499 -7.84 4.20 10.63
CA PRO A 499 -6.72 4.15 9.70
C PRO A 499 -6.77 5.23 8.61
N LEU A 500 -7.94 5.83 8.33
CA LEU A 500 -8.06 6.93 7.37
C LEU A 500 -7.58 8.27 7.95
N VAL A 501 -7.67 8.45 9.27
CA VAL A 501 -7.18 9.66 9.96
C VAL A 501 -5.71 9.57 10.38
N GLY A 502 -5.01 8.49 9.99
CA GLY A 502 -3.57 8.33 10.19
C GLY A 502 -3.16 7.61 11.48
N VAL A 503 -4.08 6.94 12.19
CA VAL A 503 -3.74 6.10 13.36
C VAL A 503 -3.07 4.78 12.94
N SER A 504 -3.47 4.26 11.78
CA SER A 504 -2.89 3.09 11.11
C SER A 504 -2.91 3.36 9.60
N SER A 505 -2.49 2.40 8.78
CA SER A 505 -2.47 2.55 7.32
C SER A 505 -3.06 1.34 6.60
N TYR A 506 -3.98 1.59 5.66
CA TYR A 506 -4.46 0.58 4.71
C TYR A 506 -3.53 0.40 3.50
N THR A 507 -2.55 1.27 3.30
CA THR A 507 -1.77 1.31 2.05
C THR A 507 -0.59 0.34 2.04
N LYS A 508 -0.25 -0.28 3.17
CA LYS A 508 0.96 -1.11 3.33
C LYS A 508 0.84 -2.46 2.63
N VAL A 509 -0.33 -3.09 2.67
CA VAL A 509 -0.58 -4.43 2.11
C VAL A 509 -1.47 -4.32 0.86
N SER A 510 -1.20 -5.15 -0.16
CA SER A 510 -1.94 -5.17 -1.44
C SER A 510 -3.46 -5.39 -1.32
N MET A 511 -3.91 -6.10 -0.28
CA MET A 511 -5.32 -6.35 0.04
C MET A 511 -5.97 -5.25 0.90
N CYS A 512 -5.25 -4.15 1.15
CA CYS A 512 -5.77 -2.96 1.83
C CYS A 512 -6.20 -3.17 3.29
N LEU A 513 -5.52 -4.06 4.00
CA LEU A 513 -5.79 -4.34 5.42
C LEU A 513 -4.86 -3.55 6.33
N PRO A 514 -5.33 -3.19 7.54
CA PRO A 514 -4.51 -2.47 8.51
C PRO A 514 -3.53 -3.44 9.17
N MET A 515 -2.38 -3.65 8.54
CA MET A 515 -1.32 -4.55 9.02
C MET A 515 -0.02 -3.79 9.30
N ASP A 516 -0.11 -2.48 9.55
CA ASP A 516 1.03 -1.63 9.85
C ASP A 516 1.56 -1.91 11.28
N ILE A 517 2.81 -2.39 11.36
CA ILE A 517 3.52 -2.72 12.60
C ILE A 517 4.75 -1.82 12.83
N GLU A 518 4.99 -0.82 11.99
CA GLU A 518 6.16 0.05 12.10
C GLU A 518 6.03 1.02 13.28
N THR A 519 4.80 1.50 13.52
CA THR A 519 4.53 2.46 14.60
C THR A 519 3.84 1.78 15.79
N PRO A 520 4.16 2.17 17.04
CA PRO A 520 3.52 1.59 18.23
C PRO A 520 2.02 1.89 18.28
N LEU A 521 1.60 3.03 17.71
CA LEU A 521 0.19 3.41 17.59
C LEU A 521 -0.58 2.46 16.67
N ALA A 522 -0.03 2.16 15.47
CA ALA A 522 -0.65 1.23 14.53
C ALA A 522 -0.68 -0.21 15.08
N GLN A 523 0.40 -0.64 15.75
CA GLN A 523 0.44 -1.94 16.41
C GLN A 523 -0.63 -2.07 17.51
N ALA A 524 -0.81 -1.03 18.34
CA ALA A 524 -1.85 -1.02 19.36
C ALA A 524 -3.26 -1.11 18.76
N PHE A 525 -3.51 -0.42 17.65
CA PHE A 525 -4.79 -0.48 16.93
C PHE A 525 -5.12 -1.91 16.44
N ILE A 526 -4.15 -2.61 15.84
CA ILE A 526 -4.33 -4.00 15.40
C ILE A 526 -4.66 -4.91 16.58
N ILE A 527 -3.93 -4.76 17.70
CA ILE A 527 -4.18 -5.53 18.91
C ILE A 527 -5.59 -5.27 19.47
N ILE A 528 -6.06 -4.03 19.46
CA ILE A 528 -7.42 -3.68 19.92
C ILE A 528 -8.48 -4.37 19.07
N ILE A 529 -8.34 -4.36 17.75
CA ILE A 529 -9.25 -5.08 16.84
C ILE A 529 -9.24 -6.58 17.14
N LEU A 530 -8.06 -7.18 17.31
CA LEU A 530 -7.95 -8.60 17.62
C LEU A 530 -8.57 -8.95 18.97
N LEU A 531 -8.35 -8.12 20.00
CA LEU A 531 -8.96 -8.31 21.32
C LEU A 531 -10.48 -8.17 21.28
N PHE A 532 -11.01 -7.23 20.48
CA PHE A 532 -12.44 -7.09 20.27
C PHE A 532 -13.05 -8.36 19.65
N ASN A 533 -12.41 -8.90 18.60
CA ASN A 533 -12.85 -10.14 17.96
C ASN A 533 -12.77 -11.36 18.89
N VAL A 534 -11.68 -11.51 19.66
CA VAL A 534 -11.54 -12.57 20.68
C VAL A 534 -12.58 -12.41 21.79
N GLY A 535 -12.83 -11.18 22.25
CA GLY A 535 -13.84 -10.88 23.27
C GLY A 535 -15.25 -11.23 22.80
N ALA A 536 -15.60 -10.85 21.57
CA ALA A 536 -16.88 -11.19 20.93
C ALA A 536 -17.07 -12.72 20.86
N PHE A 537 -16.02 -13.47 20.54
CA PHE A 537 -16.03 -14.92 20.54
C PHE A 537 -16.25 -15.54 21.93
N ILE A 538 -15.58 -15.03 22.96
CA ILE A 538 -15.77 -15.50 24.35
C ILE A 538 -17.22 -15.27 24.79
N VAL A 539 -17.80 -14.11 24.49
CA VAL A 539 -19.21 -13.80 24.80
C VAL A 539 -20.14 -14.81 24.15
N VAL A 540 -19.93 -15.12 22.86
CA VAL A 540 -20.71 -16.13 22.15
C VAL A 540 -20.59 -17.50 22.84
N CYS A 541 -19.38 -17.97 23.13
CA CYS A 541 -19.14 -19.25 23.79
C CYS A 541 -19.86 -19.35 25.15
N VAL A 542 -19.75 -18.33 25.99
CA VAL A 542 -20.42 -18.27 27.30
C VAL A 542 -21.94 -18.30 27.13
N CYS A 543 -22.50 -17.50 26.24
CA CYS A 543 -23.94 -17.47 25.99
C CYS A 543 -24.47 -18.84 25.58
N TYR A 544 -23.74 -19.58 24.72
CA TYR A 544 -24.17 -20.91 24.31
C TYR A 544 -24.00 -21.98 25.37
N ALA A 545 -22.94 -21.91 26.19
CA ALA A 545 -22.82 -22.78 27.35
C ALA A 545 -24.04 -22.60 28.27
N LEU A 546 -24.46 -21.35 28.51
CA LEU A 546 -25.64 -21.03 29.31
C LEU A 546 -26.94 -21.50 28.64
N ILE A 547 -27.10 -21.33 27.32
CA ILE A 547 -28.25 -21.89 26.56
C ILE A 547 -28.28 -23.42 26.71
N TYR A 548 -27.14 -24.10 26.54
CA TYR A 548 -27.05 -25.55 26.62
C TYR A 548 -27.43 -26.06 28.01
N LEU A 549 -26.92 -25.41 29.06
CA LEU A 549 -27.28 -25.70 30.45
C LEU A 549 -28.79 -25.48 30.70
N ALA A 550 -29.34 -24.36 30.22
CA ALA A 550 -30.77 -24.07 30.33
C ALA A 550 -31.65 -25.11 29.62
N VAL A 551 -31.21 -25.62 28.46
CA VAL A 551 -31.94 -26.65 27.69
C VAL A 551 -31.79 -28.05 28.31
N LYS A 552 -30.71 -28.33 29.04
CA LYS A 552 -30.47 -29.62 29.70
C LYS A 552 -31.17 -29.73 31.06
N ASN A 553 -31.48 -28.60 31.71
CA ASN A 553 -32.18 -28.58 32.99
C ASN A 553 -33.61 -29.17 32.87
N PRO A 554 -33.96 -30.19 33.68
CA PRO A 554 -35.25 -30.90 33.58
C PRO A 554 -36.46 -30.10 34.10
N GLU A 555 -36.25 -29.02 34.86
CA GLU A 555 -37.33 -28.16 35.36
C GLU A 555 -37.95 -27.24 34.29
N PHE A 556 -37.29 -27.08 33.13
CA PHE A 556 -37.82 -26.29 32.02
C PHE A 556 -38.64 -27.18 31.08
N PRO A 557 -39.89 -26.81 30.71
CA PRO A 557 -40.71 -27.61 29.82
C PRO A 557 -40.02 -27.79 28.46
N ARG A 558 -39.56 -29.02 28.20
CA ARG A 558 -38.75 -29.40 27.05
C ARG A 558 -39.54 -29.32 25.74
N ARG A 559 -39.55 -28.15 25.08
CA ARG A 559 -40.07 -28.03 23.71
C ARG A 559 -39.03 -28.55 22.73
N SER A 560 -39.34 -29.64 22.02
CA SER A 560 -38.49 -30.22 20.95
C SER A 560 -38.18 -29.24 19.80
N ALA A 561 -38.93 -28.14 19.70
CA ALA A 561 -38.65 -27.02 18.81
C ALA A 561 -37.38 -26.26 19.21
N ASP A 562 -37.14 -26.06 20.51
CA ASP A 562 -36.05 -25.24 21.04
C ASP A 562 -34.70 -25.97 20.90
N THR A 563 -34.69 -27.30 21.04
CA THR A 563 -33.49 -28.13 20.77
C THR A 563 -33.11 -28.13 19.28
N LYS A 564 -34.11 -28.16 18.39
CA LYS A 564 -33.89 -28.02 16.94
C LYS A 564 -33.41 -26.63 16.57
N ILE A 565 -33.84 -25.59 17.28
CA ILE A 565 -33.39 -24.21 17.08
C ILE A 565 -31.96 -24.04 17.60
N ALA A 566 -31.64 -24.52 18.81
CA ALA A 566 -30.30 -24.47 19.40
C ALA A 566 -29.25 -25.19 18.53
N LYS A 567 -29.57 -26.38 17.98
CA LYS A 567 -28.67 -27.09 17.04
C LYS A 567 -28.38 -26.28 15.78
N ARG A 568 -29.36 -25.52 15.27
CA ARG A 568 -29.21 -24.67 14.08
C ARG A 568 -28.32 -23.46 14.35
N MET A 569 -28.45 -22.90 15.54
CA MET A 569 -27.62 -21.76 15.94
C MET A 569 -26.19 -22.19 16.28
N ALA A 570 -25.99 -23.38 16.85
CA ALA A 570 -24.67 -23.98 17.06
C ALA A 570 -23.87 -24.20 15.76
N VAL A 571 -24.53 -24.60 14.67
CA VAL A 571 -23.87 -24.74 13.35
C VAL A 571 -23.35 -23.39 12.86
N LEU A 572 -24.10 -22.31 13.08
CA LEU A 572 -23.73 -20.96 12.65
C LEU A 572 -22.50 -20.43 13.43
N ILE A 573 -22.38 -20.73 14.73
CA ILE A 573 -21.15 -20.41 15.51
C ILE A 573 -19.98 -21.25 15.05
N PHE A 574 -20.18 -22.55 14.81
CA PHE A 574 -19.07 -23.45 14.49
C PHE A 574 -18.47 -23.10 13.12
N THR A 575 -19.30 -22.69 12.17
CA THR A 575 -18.84 -22.15 10.89
C THR A 575 -18.06 -20.84 11.08
N ASP A 576 -18.53 -19.95 11.95
CA ASP A 576 -17.84 -18.70 12.28
C ASP A 576 -16.48 -18.95 12.96
N PHE A 577 -16.43 -19.85 13.95
CA PHE A 577 -15.19 -20.27 14.62
C PHE A 577 -14.16 -20.85 13.65
N LEU A 578 -14.58 -21.77 12.77
CA LEU A 578 -13.68 -22.38 11.80
C LEU A 578 -13.13 -21.35 10.79
N CYS A 579 -13.87 -20.29 10.51
CA CYS A 579 -13.43 -19.22 9.60
C CYS A 579 -12.54 -18.18 10.31
N MET A 580 -12.84 -17.83 11.57
CA MET A 580 -12.16 -16.76 12.31
C MET A 580 -10.95 -17.23 13.13
N ALA A 581 -10.89 -18.50 13.54
CA ALA A 581 -9.79 -19.03 14.35
C ALA A 581 -8.43 -19.00 13.63
N PRO A 582 -8.29 -19.42 12.36
CA PRO A 582 -7.02 -19.33 11.65
C PRO A 582 -6.56 -17.87 11.52
N ILE A 583 -7.47 -16.96 11.15
CA ILE A 583 -7.17 -15.54 10.93
C ILE A 583 -6.68 -14.89 12.23
N SER A 584 -7.36 -15.16 13.34
CA SER A 584 -7.01 -14.62 14.65
C SER A 584 -5.67 -15.15 15.15
N PHE A 585 -5.39 -16.44 14.96
CA PHE A 585 -4.12 -17.06 15.36
C PHE A 585 -2.93 -16.42 14.64
N PHE A 586 -2.98 -16.30 13.31
CA PHE A 586 -1.88 -15.71 12.55
C PHE A 586 -1.74 -14.21 12.74
N ALA A 587 -2.85 -13.49 12.92
CA ALA A 587 -2.79 -12.06 13.22
C ALA A 587 -2.13 -11.80 14.59
N ILE A 588 -2.39 -12.66 15.59
CA ILE A 588 -1.70 -12.61 16.89
C ILE A 588 -0.20 -12.93 16.73
N SER A 589 0.16 -13.98 16.00
CA SER A 589 1.58 -14.32 15.76
C SER A 589 2.34 -13.19 15.06
N ALA A 590 1.70 -12.53 14.08
CA ALA A 590 2.26 -11.35 13.42
C ALA A 590 2.40 -10.16 14.38
N ALA A 591 1.42 -9.91 15.25
CA ALA A 591 1.45 -8.82 16.23
C ALA A 591 2.58 -8.98 17.27
N PHE A 592 2.96 -10.22 17.59
CA PHE A 592 4.11 -10.54 18.45
C PHE A 592 5.47 -10.56 17.73
N LYS A 593 5.52 -10.14 16.46
CA LYS A 593 6.74 -10.15 15.61
C LYS A 593 7.34 -11.55 15.40
N VAL A 594 6.53 -12.60 15.51
CA VAL A 594 6.91 -13.99 15.19
C VAL A 594 5.96 -14.53 14.11
N PRO A 595 6.09 -14.08 12.84
CA PRO A 595 5.21 -14.55 11.78
C PRO A 595 5.49 -16.04 11.48
N LEU A 596 4.56 -16.91 11.90
CA LEU A 596 4.64 -18.36 11.67
C LEU A 596 4.33 -18.76 10.22
N ILE A 597 3.75 -17.86 9.43
CA ILE A 597 3.40 -18.03 8.02
C ILE A 597 3.89 -16.82 7.23
N THR A 598 4.48 -17.06 6.06
CA THR A 598 4.84 -15.99 5.11
C THR A 598 3.58 -15.28 4.63
N VAL A 599 3.64 -13.96 4.39
CA VAL A 599 2.45 -13.19 3.96
C VAL A 599 1.85 -13.74 2.66
N THR A 600 2.67 -14.30 1.77
CA THR A 600 2.19 -15.03 0.57
C THR A 600 1.19 -16.13 0.91
N ASN A 601 1.46 -16.92 1.94
CA ASN A 601 0.62 -18.04 2.36
C ASN A 601 -0.57 -17.57 3.22
N SER A 602 -0.46 -16.45 3.93
CA SER A 602 -1.59 -15.86 4.65
C SER A 602 -2.68 -15.33 3.71
N LYS A 603 -2.35 -15.01 2.45
CA LYS A 603 -3.34 -14.69 1.39
C LYS A 603 -4.38 -15.81 1.24
N ILE A 604 -4.01 -17.08 1.41
CA ILE A 604 -4.96 -18.22 1.32
C ILE A 604 -6.04 -18.09 2.40
N LEU A 605 -5.65 -17.73 3.62
CA LEU A 605 -6.56 -17.57 4.75
C LEU A 605 -7.51 -16.39 4.53
N LEU A 606 -6.98 -15.30 4.00
CA LEU A 606 -7.77 -14.10 3.76
C LEU A 606 -8.70 -14.21 2.53
N VAL A 607 -8.27 -14.91 1.49
CA VAL A 607 -9.06 -15.03 0.25
C VAL A 607 -10.10 -16.15 0.34
N LEU A 608 -9.84 -17.21 1.11
CA LEU A 608 -10.77 -18.33 1.26
C LEU A 608 -11.56 -18.24 2.58
N PHE A 609 -10.90 -18.25 3.73
CA PHE A 609 -11.59 -18.44 5.02
C PHE A 609 -12.35 -17.20 5.47
N PHE A 610 -11.80 -16.00 5.27
CA PHE A 610 -12.44 -14.75 5.65
C PHE A 610 -13.83 -14.57 4.98
N PRO A 611 -14.01 -14.76 3.65
CA PRO A 611 -15.32 -14.62 3.03
C PRO A 611 -16.27 -15.81 3.12
N ILE A 612 -15.80 -17.01 3.47
CA ILE A 612 -16.66 -18.19 3.59
C ILE A 612 -17.76 -17.96 4.63
N ASN A 613 -17.45 -17.24 5.72
CA ASN A 613 -18.43 -16.90 6.75
C ASN A 613 -19.60 -16.07 6.17
N SER A 614 -19.28 -14.96 5.51
CA SER A 614 -20.27 -14.08 4.86
C SER A 614 -21.04 -14.75 3.71
N CYS A 615 -20.41 -15.70 3.01
CA CYS A 615 -21.06 -16.50 1.97
C CYS A 615 -22.05 -17.52 2.56
N ALA A 616 -21.69 -18.20 3.66
CA ALA A 616 -22.49 -19.25 4.26
C ALA A 616 -23.78 -18.71 4.92
N ASN A 617 -23.74 -17.51 5.50
CA ASN A 617 -24.84 -16.92 6.28
C ASN A 617 -26.22 -16.95 5.58
N PRO A 618 -26.37 -16.45 4.33
CA PRO A 618 -27.63 -16.58 3.57
C PRO A 618 -28.15 -18.01 3.41
N PHE A 619 -27.26 -18.98 3.15
CA PHE A 619 -27.65 -20.38 2.97
C PHE A 619 -28.09 -21.00 4.29
N LEU A 620 -27.40 -20.70 5.39
CA LEU A 620 -27.79 -21.13 6.73
C LEU A 620 -29.20 -20.60 7.06
N TYR A 621 -29.52 -19.35 6.73
CA TYR A 621 -30.87 -18.80 6.93
C TYR A 621 -31.93 -19.46 6.04
N ALA A 622 -31.62 -19.71 4.78
CA ALA A 622 -32.52 -20.37 3.84
C ALA A 622 -32.82 -21.83 4.24
N ILE A 623 -31.83 -22.57 4.72
CA ILE A 623 -32.01 -23.97 5.13
C ILE A 623 -32.75 -24.05 6.48
N PHE A 624 -32.38 -23.20 7.43
CA PHE A 624 -32.83 -23.33 8.82
C PHE A 624 -34.09 -22.53 9.18
N THR A 625 -34.48 -21.51 8.40
CA THR A 625 -35.63 -20.67 8.71
C THR A 625 -36.82 -20.94 7.78
N LYS A 626 -37.83 -21.67 8.28
CA LYS A 626 -39.07 -21.96 7.50
C LYS A 626 -39.83 -20.70 7.07
N ALA A 627 -39.83 -19.66 7.92
CA ALA A 627 -40.46 -18.37 7.61
C ALA A 627 -39.76 -17.65 6.45
N PHE A 628 -38.42 -17.65 6.43
CA PHE A 628 -37.64 -17.08 5.34
C PHE A 628 -37.87 -17.84 4.03
N ARG A 629 -37.88 -19.18 4.05
CA ARG A 629 -38.23 -19.98 2.87
C ARG A 629 -39.59 -19.60 2.30
N LYS A 630 -40.62 -19.46 3.15
CA LYS A 630 -41.96 -19.08 2.72
C LYS A 630 -41.94 -17.72 2.00
N ASP A 631 -41.29 -16.73 2.60
CA ASP A 631 -41.21 -15.37 2.04
C ASP A 631 -40.37 -15.35 0.74
N ALA A 632 -39.27 -16.11 0.66
CA ALA A 632 -38.46 -16.27 -0.54
C ALA A 632 -39.22 -16.98 -1.68
N TYR A 633 -39.99 -18.03 -1.38
CA TYR A 633 -40.85 -18.71 -2.37
C TYR A 633 -41.99 -17.79 -2.86
N GLN A 634 -42.52 -16.91 -2.01
CA GLN A 634 -43.50 -15.91 -2.42
C GLN A 634 -42.88 -14.85 -3.35
N LEU A 635 -41.67 -14.39 -3.06
CA LEU A 635 -40.93 -13.48 -3.95
C LEU A 635 -40.58 -14.13 -5.30
N MET A 636 -40.07 -15.36 -5.29
CA MET A 636 -39.79 -16.10 -6.53
C MET A 636 -41.06 -16.32 -7.37
N SER A 637 -42.20 -16.57 -6.71
CA SER A 637 -43.49 -16.67 -7.39
C SER A 637 -43.98 -15.33 -7.97
N ALA A 638 -43.59 -14.19 -7.40
CA ALA A 638 -43.89 -12.86 -7.93
C ALA A 638 -42.98 -12.50 -9.13
N MET A 639 -41.74 -13.02 -9.14
CA MET A 639 -40.78 -12.86 -10.25
C MET A 639 -40.94 -13.92 -11.37
N GLY A 640 -41.98 -14.76 -11.32
CA GLY A 640 -42.33 -15.68 -12.41
C GLY A 640 -41.70 -17.08 -12.38
N CYS A 641 -40.80 -17.39 -11.45
CA CYS A 641 -40.17 -18.71 -11.30
C CYS A 641 -40.81 -19.54 -10.16
N CYS A 642 -40.99 -20.85 -10.36
CA CYS A 642 -41.51 -21.81 -9.35
C CYS A 642 -42.99 -21.63 -8.89
N LYS A 643 -43.93 -21.36 -9.81
CA LYS A 643 -45.40 -21.31 -9.52
C LYS A 643 -45.94 -22.56 -8.80
N SER A 644 -45.39 -23.74 -9.07
CA SER A 644 -45.83 -25.03 -8.49
C SER A 644 -45.50 -25.22 -7.00
N LYS A 645 -44.39 -24.68 -6.49
CA LYS A 645 -44.04 -24.78 -5.05
C LYS A 645 -44.74 -23.73 -4.18
N ALA A 646 -45.06 -22.57 -4.76
CA ALA A 646 -45.83 -21.51 -4.08
C ALA A 646 -47.31 -21.89 -3.87
N SER A 647 -47.91 -22.64 -4.80
CA SER A 647 -49.28 -23.16 -4.65
C SER A 647 -49.40 -24.19 -3.53
N VAL A 648 -48.40 -25.06 -3.32
CA VAL A 648 -48.37 -26.05 -2.22
C VAL A 648 -48.36 -25.37 -0.84
N TYR A 649 -47.66 -24.24 -0.68
CA TYR A 649 -47.67 -23.47 0.57
C TYR A 649 -48.96 -22.67 0.77
N ARG A 650 -49.58 -22.15 -0.31
CA ARG A 650 -50.93 -21.57 -0.25
C ARG A 650 -51.97 -22.60 0.19
N MET A 651 -51.90 -23.82 -0.35
CA MET A 651 -52.85 -24.90 -0.03
C MET A 651 -52.70 -25.39 1.42
N LYS A 652 -51.48 -25.48 1.96
CA LYS A 652 -51.26 -25.79 3.39
C LYS A 652 -51.76 -24.71 4.35
N ALA A 653 -51.65 -23.43 3.99
CA ALA A 653 -52.21 -22.34 4.78
C ALA A 653 -53.75 -22.39 4.80
N HIS A 654 -54.36 -22.65 3.64
CA HIS A 654 -55.81 -22.76 3.51
C HIS A 654 -56.40 -24.00 4.21
N CYS A 655 -55.70 -25.15 4.16
CA CYS A 655 -56.09 -26.35 4.93
C CYS A 655 -55.96 -26.12 6.44
N SER A 656 -54.89 -25.49 6.92
CA SER A 656 -54.72 -25.20 8.36
C SER A 656 -55.77 -24.24 8.92
N GLU A 657 -56.25 -23.30 8.09
CA GLU A 657 -57.30 -22.35 8.46
C GLU A 657 -58.69 -23.01 8.46
N ASN A 658 -58.94 -23.94 7.53
CA ASN A 658 -60.17 -24.74 7.50
C ASN A 658 -60.24 -25.75 8.66
N THR A 659 -59.12 -26.38 9.04
CA THR A 659 -59.06 -27.28 10.22
C THR A 659 -59.23 -26.52 11.54
N LEU A 660 -58.80 -25.25 11.61
CA LEU A 660 -59.03 -24.39 12.78
C LEU A 660 -60.52 -23.96 12.86
N LYS A 661 -61.13 -23.59 11.71
CA LYS A 661 -62.57 -23.26 11.62
C LYS A 661 -63.48 -24.46 11.88
N SER A 662 -63.10 -25.68 11.46
CA SER A 662 -63.87 -26.89 11.76
C SER A 662 -63.78 -27.28 13.25
N ASN A 663 -62.61 -27.12 13.87
CA ASN A 663 -62.42 -27.37 15.31
C ASN A 663 -63.12 -26.31 16.18
N LEU A 664 -63.24 -25.06 15.73
CA LEU A 664 -64.04 -24.02 16.41
C LEU A 664 -65.55 -24.24 16.26
N LYS A 665 -66.03 -24.72 15.10
CA LYS A 665 -67.45 -25.12 14.93
C LYS A 665 -67.82 -26.36 15.76
N SER A 666 -66.93 -27.35 15.87
CA SER A 666 -67.18 -28.53 16.70
C SER A 666 -67.17 -28.23 18.20
N LYS A 667 -66.44 -27.20 18.66
CA LYS A 667 -66.47 -26.76 20.07
C LYS A 667 -67.68 -25.93 20.44
N ASN A 668 -68.26 -25.17 19.50
CA ASN A 668 -69.46 -24.36 19.75
C ASN A 668 -70.77 -25.16 19.81
N ASN A 669 -70.81 -26.38 19.24
CA ASN A 669 -71.99 -27.26 19.33
C ASN A 669 -71.94 -28.22 20.55
N GLY A 670 -70.89 -28.17 21.38
CA GLY A 670 -70.70 -29.10 22.51
C GLY A 670 -71.00 -28.53 23.90
N SER A 671 -71.42 -27.26 24.01
CA SER A 671 -71.55 -26.59 25.33
C SER A 671 -72.82 -25.75 25.48
N GLN A 672 -73.95 -26.27 25.02
CA GLN A 672 -75.28 -25.86 25.52
C GLN A 672 -76.23 -27.06 25.40
N MET A 673 -76.39 -27.79 26.51
CA MET A 673 -77.68 -28.02 27.17
C MET A 673 -77.62 -29.32 27.99
N GLY A 674 -77.29 -29.17 29.27
CA GLY A 674 -77.56 -30.15 30.31
C GLY A 674 -78.45 -29.50 31.38
N MET A 675 -79.59 -30.14 31.62
CA MET A 675 -80.55 -29.99 32.72
C MET A 675 -81.55 -28.82 32.72
N ARG A 676 -82.80 -29.14 32.34
CA ARG A 676 -83.99 -28.82 33.16
C ARG A 676 -85.04 -29.93 33.02
N LEU A 677 -85.46 -30.46 34.17
CA LEU A 677 -86.48 -31.49 34.34
C LEU A 677 -87.87 -30.86 34.52
N SER A 678 -88.88 -31.56 33.99
CA SER A 678 -90.32 -31.53 34.34
C SER A 678 -91.19 -30.34 33.93
N ALA A 679 -92.06 -30.58 32.93
CA ALA A 679 -93.53 -30.46 33.03
C ALA A 679 -94.18 -30.69 31.64
N LYS A 680 -95.00 -31.74 31.50
CA LYS A 680 -96.16 -31.79 30.57
C LYS A 680 -97.34 -31.15 31.33
N PRO A 681 -98.38 -30.56 30.69
CA PRO A 681 -99.10 -31.14 29.54
C PRO A 681 -99.72 -30.15 28.51
N GLN A 682 -100.33 -30.74 27.46
CA GLN A 682 -101.47 -30.23 26.66
C GLN A 682 -101.29 -28.95 25.80
N GLN A 683 -101.95 -28.70 24.67
CA GLN A 683 -102.81 -29.43 23.71
C GLN A 683 -103.25 -28.33 22.70
N SER A 684 -103.47 -28.71 21.43
CA SER A 684 -104.18 -27.89 20.40
C SER A 684 -103.49 -26.62 19.91
N GLN A 685 -103.62 -26.16 18.66
CA GLN A 685 -104.25 -26.62 17.42
C GLN A 685 -103.85 -25.57 16.36
N HIS A 686 -103.64 -26.03 15.13
CA HIS A 686 -104.13 -25.46 13.86
C HIS A 686 -104.32 -23.92 13.72
N LEU A 687 -103.95 -23.28 12.60
CA LEU A 687 -104.53 -23.56 11.28
C LEU A 687 -103.83 -22.69 10.18
N LYS A 688 -103.55 -23.31 9.01
CA LYS A 688 -103.78 -22.83 7.62
C LYS A 688 -102.99 -21.61 7.07
N GLN A 689 -102.62 -21.52 5.79
CA GLN A 689 -102.75 -22.35 4.58
C GLN A 689 -101.87 -21.69 3.47
N GLU A 690 -101.41 -22.49 2.49
CA GLU A 690 -101.20 -22.19 1.04
C GLU A 690 -100.31 -21.00 0.61
N GLY A 691 -99.52 -21.04 -0.46
CA GLY A 691 -99.27 -21.96 -1.59
C GLY A 691 -98.06 -21.39 -2.37
N GLU A 692 -97.21 -22.21 -2.99
CA GLU A 692 -97.10 -22.42 -4.47
C GLU A 692 -97.07 -21.12 -5.29
N LEU A 693 -96.25 -20.89 -6.31
CA LEU A 693 -95.54 -21.71 -7.30
C LEU A 693 -94.57 -20.72 -8.00
N THR A 694 -93.32 -21.04 -8.30
CA THR A 694 -92.85 -21.64 -9.56
C THR A 694 -91.34 -21.78 -9.51
#